data_AF-A0A1V0TZP6-F1
#
_entry.id   AF-A0A1V0TZP6-F1
#
_cell.length_a   1.000
_cell.length_b   1.000
_cell.length_c   1.000
_cell.angle_alpha   90.00
_cell.angle_beta   90.00
_cell.angle_gamma   90.00
#
_symmetry.space_group_name_H-M   'P 1'
#
loop_
_entity.id
_entity.type
_entity.pdbx_description
1 polymer ?
#
loop_
_entity_poly.entity_id
_entity_poly.type
_entity_poly.pdbx_seq_one_letter_code
_entity_poly.pdbx_strand_id
1 'polypeptide(L)'
;MSDFQERRPLHRPVDTGVPAEVHQVVFRWDGNQGRQGTGMKAVAHSCAAERAEELGRELGPLLWVSGAAAPRPSVVRTVSRDGEVMLVQRWPTTDRGGRPSTVSHVLIGGAGTLKTRQCLGLAYGGWGHRESAEEATGELRPVKCADLDALARRWLPEMTERLPTVRHPLILVTAEWLRDPSRRISLLMDEAEPPDRPGRDPAPLVYLGLFLLFGSWLGHEWTFATYDTVDTHPLRLMCVPRWEPDAGGPGPLARVVVRRPAEPQFAHRAANRLVEHLLAHPEDDPGVPQLVGRLKDGAGLDWARRRVLLKEVLDADHRAVAASPAAPPRRPDPERQPSPPPADPPEERWPAPPPEPVLPAPMAAPVAPSPPVAPAPEPEPPAPEPEPPAPAPEPEPPLTPPRPPHPSLLPSARPSPTWEPAPDTGPPAAPDDARALHGDLCLYRRGDVTQRRLLAERLRALSDDLLLAELRSGELTPDSEELLLDELGDERRVEVRPMAMRHELCTEVLRNGRYFTLNGQGAGLASRTAPAGRAADLFGWAVAPVAGHESHLREVQELLHRMCLDRRPAASDWLWDSVIAPRNGRAPDFPPALWQQILRDVIRRRETEPPAAPRPVHADPAPIAPSGPLATAPEPPAFPSRFGELTNNPGCVVGAFLVVIVVLIALVVIFV
;
A
#
# COMPACT_ATOMS: atom_id res chain seq x y z
N MET A 1 -19.62 31.12 -16.52
CA MET A 1 -20.87 30.36 -16.26
C MET A 1 -21.33 29.73 -17.57
N SER A 2 -20.70 28.62 -17.97
CA SER A 2 -21.11 27.87 -19.16
C SER A 2 -21.13 26.38 -18.84
N ASP A 3 -22.25 25.77 -19.17
CA ASP A 3 -22.61 24.39 -18.87
C ASP A 3 -21.65 23.38 -19.52
N PHE A 4 -21.03 22.57 -18.66
CA PHE A 4 -20.26 21.39 -19.04
C PHE A 4 -21.23 20.29 -19.49
N GLN A 5 -21.46 20.19 -20.81
CA GLN A 5 -22.17 19.06 -21.41
C GLN A 5 -21.23 17.84 -21.51
N GLU A 6 -21.27 17.00 -20.48
CA GLU A 6 -20.91 15.59 -20.63
C GLU A 6 -21.88 14.93 -21.61
N ARG A 7 -21.34 14.08 -22.49
CA ARG A 7 -22.04 13.51 -23.65
C ARG A 7 -23.30 12.73 -23.21
N ARG A 8 -24.42 13.08 -23.86
CA ARG A 8 -25.75 12.44 -23.79
C ARG A 8 -25.71 10.90 -23.80
N PRO A 9 -26.34 10.23 -22.83
CA PRO A 9 -27.12 9.02 -23.06
C PRO A 9 -28.51 9.37 -23.62
N LEU A 10 -29.14 8.45 -24.36
CA LEU A 10 -30.36 8.63 -25.18
C LEU A 10 -31.68 8.86 -24.40
N HIS A 11 -31.65 9.25 -23.13
CA HIS A 11 -32.85 9.61 -22.38
C HIS A 11 -32.72 11.00 -21.76
N ARG A 12 -33.50 11.93 -22.32
CA ARG A 12 -33.71 13.28 -21.80
C ARG A 12 -34.65 13.16 -20.59
N PRO A 13 -34.21 13.44 -19.35
CA PRO A 13 -35.15 13.57 -18.25
C PRO A 13 -35.99 14.82 -18.49
N VAL A 14 -37.28 14.73 -18.20
CA VAL A 14 -38.19 15.87 -18.17
C VAL A 14 -37.67 16.82 -17.10
N ASP A 15 -37.36 18.05 -17.49
CA ASP A 15 -36.95 19.13 -16.59
C ASP A 15 -38.17 19.59 -15.79
N THR A 16 -38.52 18.81 -14.76
CA THR A 16 -39.46 19.24 -13.74
C THR A 16 -38.66 20.18 -12.84
N GLY A 17 -39.05 21.46 -12.74
CA GLY A 17 -38.37 22.49 -11.93
C GLY A 17 -38.35 22.24 -10.41
N VAL A 18 -38.30 20.98 -9.98
CA VAL A 18 -38.02 20.54 -8.63
C VAL A 18 -36.50 20.68 -8.42
N PRO A 19 -36.04 21.35 -7.36
CA PRO A 19 -34.62 21.41 -7.05
C PRO A 19 -34.07 19.98 -6.95
N ALA A 20 -32.95 19.71 -7.62
CA ALA A 20 -32.35 18.38 -7.59
C ALA A 20 -32.04 17.98 -6.14
N GLU A 21 -32.60 16.85 -5.71
CA GLU A 21 -32.39 16.26 -4.39
C GLU A 21 -31.64 14.94 -4.53
N VAL A 22 -30.89 14.58 -3.49
CA VAL A 22 -30.25 13.28 -3.34
C VAL A 22 -30.86 12.53 -2.16
N HIS A 23 -31.04 11.23 -2.32
CA HIS A 23 -31.47 10.38 -1.23
C HIS A 23 -30.28 10.03 -0.33
N GLN A 24 -30.57 9.79 0.94
CA GLN A 24 -29.59 9.31 1.92
C GLN A 24 -30.05 8.02 2.58
N VAL A 25 -29.10 7.13 2.85
CA VAL A 25 -29.30 5.85 3.54
C VAL A 25 -28.15 5.60 4.50
N VAL A 26 -28.45 5.16 5.70
CA VAL A 26 -27.46 4.74 6.70
C VAL A 26 -27.53 3.23 6.88
N PHE A 27 -26.38 2.58 6.71
CA PHE A 27 -26.20 1.15 6.88
C PHE A 27 -25.38 0.84 8.14
N ARG A 28 -25.83 -0.15 8.90
CA ARG A 28 -25.12 -0.69 10.06
C ARG A 28 -25.20 -2.21 10.07
N TRP A 29 -24.27 -2.85 10.76
CA TRP A 29 -24.30 -4.29 10.97
C TRP A 29 -25.51 -4.68 11.83
N ASP A 30 -26.29 -5.66 11.35
CA ASP A 30 -27.43 -6.25 12.09
C ASP A 30 -27.31 -7.80 12.16
N GLY A 31 -26.10 -8.31 11.95
CA GLY A 31 -25.81 -9.75 11.90
C GLY A 31 -26.16 -10.41 10.57
N ASN A 32 -25.58 -11.60 10.32
CA ASN A 32 -26.03 -12.48 9.25
C ASN A 32 -27.29 -13.23 9.71
N GLN A 33 -28.48 -12.61 9.57
CA GLN A 33 -29.77 -13.24 9.88
C GLN A 33 -30.15 -14.34 8.86
N GLY A 34 -29.30 -15.34 8.68
CA GLY A 34 -29.56 -16.50 7.81
C GLY A 34 -29.68 -16.21 6.30
N ARG A 35 -29.45 -14.96 5.86
CA ARG A 35 -29.46 -14.57 4.45
C ARG A 35 -28.04 -14.49 3.89
N GLN A 36 -27.87 -14.78 2.60
CA GLN A 36 -26.64 -14.62 1.80
C GLN A 36 -26.24 -13.13 1.60
N GLY A 37 -26.48 -12.28 2.60
CA GLY A 37 -26.24 -10.84 2.55
C GLY A 37 -24.91 -10.46 3.20
N THR A 38 -24.51 -9.21 3.02
CA THR A 38 -23.31 -8.61 3.63
C THR A 38 -23.41 -8.45 5.14
N GLY A 39 -24.57 -8.74 5.74
CA GLY A 39 -24.93 -8.47 7.14
C GLY A 39 -25.11 -6.98 7.49
N MET A 40 -24.94 -6.06 6.52
CA MET A 40 -25.29 -4.65 6.64
C MET A 40 -26.78 -4.45 6.31
N LYS A 41 -27.48 -3.67 7.14
CA LYS A 41 -28.90 -3.34 6.98
C LYS A 41 -29.09 -1.83 6.95
N ALA A 42 -30.00 -1.37 6.09
CA ALA A 42 -30.45 0.02 6.09
C ALA A 42 -31.25 0.28 7.39
N VAL A 43 -30.68 1.09 8.28
CA VAL A 43 -31.32 1.46 9.56
C VAL A 43 -32.07 2.78 9.48
N ALA A 44 -31.72 3.62 8.51
CA ALA A 44 -32.35 4.89 8.24
C ALA A 44 -32.27 5.21 6.75
N HIS A 45 -33.32 5.75 6.15
CA HIS A 45 -33.37 6.02 4.71
C HIS A 45 -34.38 7.10 4.35
N SER A 46 -34.08 7.89 3.31
CA SER A 46 -35.02 8.86 2.75
C SER A 46 -35.76 8.36 1.49
N CYS A 47 -35.32 7.25 0.92
CA CYS A 47 -35.98 6.58 -0.19
C CYS A 47 -36.95 5.50 0.32
N ALA A 48 -37.63 4.79 -0.59
CA ALA A 48 -38.38 3.60 -0.22
C ALA A 48 -37.48 2.53 0.42
N ALA A 49 -38.02 1.77 1.38
CA ALA A 49 -37.25 0.75 2.12
C ALA A 49 -36.72 -0.36 1.19
N GLU A 50 -37.51 -0.76 0.21
CA GLU A 50 -37.14 -1.76 -0.80
C GLU A 50 -35.92 -1.30 -1.62
N ARG A 51 -35.87 0.00 -1.97
CA ARG A 51 -34.72 0.58 -2.66
C ARG A 51 -33.49 0.61 -1.75
N ALA A 52 -33.65 0.96 -0.47
CA ALA A 52 -32.54 0.94 0.48
C ALA A 52 -31.95 -0.48 0.65
N GLU A 53 -32.78 -1.52 0.68
CA GLU A 53 -32.33 -2.92 0.70
C GLU A 53 -31.62 -3.34 -0.59
N GLU A 54 -32.11 -2.90 -1.75
CA GLU A 54 -31.46 -3.14 -3.04
C GLU A 54 -30.08 -2.48 -3.12
N LEU A 55 -29.98 -1.22 -2.71
CA LEU A 55 -28.71 -0.48 -2.63
C LEU A 55 -27.72 -1.18 -1.70
N GLY A 56 -28.20 -1.73 -0.58
CA GLY A 56 -27.36 -2.53 0.33
C GLY A 56 -26.76 -3.77 -0.33
N ARG A 57 -27.55 -4.47 -1.16
CA ARG A 57 -27.08 -5.62 -1.95
C ARG A 57 -26.13 -5.22 -3.06
N GLU A 58 -26.38 -4.10 -3.73
CA GLU A 58 -25.54 -3.59 -4.81
C GLU A 58 -24.17 -3.11 -4.32
N LEU A 59 -24.16 -2.28 -3.27
CA LEU A 59 -22.92 -1.76 -2.69
C LEU A 59 -22.10 -2.87 -2.04
N GLY A 60 -22.76 -3.86 -1.42
CA GLY A 60 -22.11 -5.11 -1.10
C GLY A 60 -20.87 -4.90 -0.19
N PRO A 61 -19.69 -5.41 -0.59
CA PRO A 61 -18.43 -5.18 0.10
C PRO A 61 -18.03 -3.69 0.25
N LEU A 62 -18.49 -2.79 -0.63
CA LEU A 62 -18.16 -1.36 -0.57
C LEU A 62 -18.78 -0.65 0.65
N LEU A 63 -19.68 -1.29 1.39
CA LEU A 63 -20.19 -0.78 2.66
C LEU A 63 -19.23 -1.02 3.84
N TRP A 64 -18.18 -1.81 3.63
CA TRP A 64 -17.27 -2.25 4.68
C TRP A 64 -15.92 -1.56 4.59
N VAL A 65 -15.29 -1.33 5.73
CA VAL A 65 -13.86 -1.07 5.84
C VAL A 65 -13.33 -1.89 7.03
N SER A 66 -12.75 -3.06 6.76
CA SER A 66 -12.56 -4.13 7.75
C SER A 66 -11.13 -4.24 8.31
N GLY A 67 -11.01 -4.38 9.64
CA GLY A 67 -9.78 -4.61 10.40
C GLY A 67 -10.04 -4.41 11.90
N ALA A 68 -9.28 -5.06 12.79
CA ALA A 68 -9.47 -4.99 14.25
C ALA A 68 -9.44 -3.56 14.82
N ALA A 69 -8.86 -2.64 14.05
CA ALA A 69 -9.13 -1.21 14.07
C ALA A 69 -8.75 -0.68 12.67
N ALA A 70 -9.66 -0.70 11.68
CA ALA A 70 -9.44 0.14 10.50
C ALA A 70 -9.26 1.57 11.04
N PRO A 71 -8.09 2.20 10.90
CA PRO A 71 -7.71 3.31 11.79
C PRO A 71 -8.41 4.61 11.40
N ARG A 72 -9.02 4.68 10.20
CA ARG A 72 -9.52 5.93 9.64
C ARG A 72 -10.81 5.78 8.83
N PRO A 73 -11.63 6.83 8.78
CA PRO A 73 -12.78 6.91 7.88
C PRO A 73 -12.37 6.79 6.40
N SER A 74 -13.33 6.46 5.54
CA SER A 74 -13.10 6.30 4.11
C SER A 74 -14.30 6.77 3.29
N VAL A 75 -14.05 7.37 2.12
CA VAL A 75 -15.10 7.73 1.17
C VAL A 75 -14.96 6.95 -0.12
N VAL A 76 -16.08 6.38 -0.57
CA VAL A 76 -16.19 5.64 -1.83
C VAL A 76 -17.16 6.36 -2.76
N ARG A 77 -16.73 6.69 -3.98
CA ARG A 77 -17.62 7.05 -5.08
C ARG A 77 -17.72 5.89 -6.05
N THR A 78 -18.95 5.46 -6.34
CA THR A 78 -19.23 4.46 -7.36
C THR A 78 -20.48 4.83 -8.17
N VAL A 79 -20.78 4.04 -9.19
CA VAL A 79 -21.96 4.21 -10.05
C VAL A 79 -22.76 2.92 -10.01
N SER A 80 -24.06 3.05 -9.79
CA SER A 80 -25.01 1.94 -9.82
C SER A 80 -25.17 1.41 -11.24
N ARG A 81 -25.70 0.18 -11.37
CA ARG A 81 -26.09 -0.40 -12.67
C ARG A 81 -27.05 0.49 -13.46
N ASP A 82 -27.89 1.25 -12.75
CA ASP A 82 -28.87 2.15 -13.34
C ASP A 82 -28.29 3.54 -13.69
N GLY A 83 -26.99 3.74 -13.48
CA GLY A 83 -26.30 5.01 -13.77
C GLY A 83 -26.44 6.06 -12.65
N GLU A 84 -27.04 5.73 -11.52
CA GLU A 84 -27.04 6.59 -10.33
C GLU A 84 -25.65 6.66 -9.72
N VAL A 85 -25.26 7.84 -9.25
CA VAL A 85 -23.99 8.02 -8.53
C VAL A 85 -24.24 7.78 -7.06
N MET A 86 -23.35 7.01 -6.43
CA MET A 86 -23.38 6.71 -5.00
C MET A 86 -22.09 7.20 -4.34
N LEU A 87 -22.22 7.99 -3.28
CA LEU A 87 -21.11 8.44 -2.44
C LEU A 87 -21.30 7.88 -1.02
N VAL A 88 -20.40 6.99 -0.61
CA VAL A 88 -20.45 6.26 0.65
C VAL A 88 -19.37 6.78 1.58
N GLN A 89 -19.74 7.32 2.72
CA GLN A 89 -18.85 7.59 3.83
C GLN A 89 -18.89 6.43 4.81
N ARG A 90 -17.74 5.82 5.06
CA ARG A 90 -17.54 4.67 5.95
C ARG A 90 -16.80 5.13 7.20
N TRP A 91 -17.29 4.76 8.37
CA TRP A 91 -16.56 4.92 9.63
C TRP A 91 -16.34 3.56 10.28
N PRO A 92 -15.09 3.21 10.59
CA PRO A 92 -14.77 2.12 11.51
C PRO A 92 -15.44 2.37 12.87
N THR A 93 -16.13 1.35 13.38
CA THR A 93 -16.80 1.39 14.69
C THR A 93 -16.82 -0.01 15.32
N THR A 94 -17.55 -0.18 16.42
CA THR A 94 -17.83 -1.47 17.02
C THR A 94 -19.33 -1.79 16.97
N ASP A 95 -19.67 -3.06 16.79
CA ASP A 95 -21.05 -3.52 16.92
C ASP A 95 -21.47 -3.57 18.41
N ARG A 96 -22.75 -3.87 18.66
CA ARG A 96 -23.27 -4.02 20.03
C ARG A 96 -22.56 -5.09 20.88
N GLY A 97 -21.89 -6.04 20.23
CA GLY A 97 -21.08 -7.08 20.88
C GLY A 97 -19.62 -6.68 21.07
N GLY A 98 -19.24 -5.43 20.79
CA GLY A 98 -17.88 -4.93 20.89
C GLY A 98 -16.95 -5.41 19.77
N ARG A 99 -17.48 -6.04 18.72
CA ARG A 99 -16.67 -6.53 17.59
C ARG A 99 -16.44 -5.40 16.58
N PRO A 100 -15.28 -5.36 15.92
CA PRO A 100 -15.03 -4.41 14.85
C PRO A 100 -16.13 -4.45 13.78
N SER A 101 -16.63 -3.27 13.41
CA SER A 101 -17.73 -3.09 12.48
C SER A 101 -17.56 -1.80 11.67
N THR A 102 -18.53 -1.49 10.83
CA THR A 102 -18.57 -0.26 10.03
C THR A 102 -19.98 0.34 10.08
N VAL A 103 -20.07 1.65 10.24
CA VAL A 103 -21.27 2.42 9.92
C VAL A 103 -21.03 3.17 8.61
N SER A 104 -21.99 3.09 7.70
CA SER A 104 -21.86 3.65 6.35
C SER A 104 -23.03 4.56 6.03
N HIS A 105 -22.75 5.80 5.68
CA HIS A 105 -23.74 6.77 5.20
C HIS A 105 -23.58 6.96 3.70
N VAL A 106 -24.63 6.68 2.95
CA VAL A 106 -24.68 6.69 1.49
C VAL A 106 -25.54 7.86 1.01
N LEU A 107 -25.01 8.68 0.11
CA LEU A 107 -25.77 9.61 -0.72
C LEU A 107 -25.97 8.99 -2.10
N ILE A 108 -27.21 9.02 -2.62
CA ILE A 108 -27.59 8.50 -3.94
C ILE A 108 -28.26 9.62 -4.73
N GLY A 109 -27.78 9.86 -5.94
CA GLY A 109 -28.39 10.82 -6.84
C GLY A 109 -28.31 10.38 -8.30
N GLY A 110 -29.26 10.87 -9.11
CA GLY A 110 -29.26 10.62 -10.55
C GLY A 110 -28.03 11.20 -11.26
N ALA A 111 -27.83 10.81 -12.51
CA ALA A 111 -26.72 11.31 -13.33
C ALA A 111 -26.64 12.85 -13.31
N GLY A 112 -25.47 13.39 -12.98
CA GLY A 112 -25.21 14.84 -12.93
C GLY A 112 -25.52 15.54 -11.60
N THR A 113 -26.10 14.86 -10.60
CA THR A 113 -26.35 15.43 -9.27
C THR A 113 -25.09 15.41 -8.38
N LEU A 114 -24.49 14.23 -8.20
CA LEU A 114 -23.24 14.03 -7.45
C LEU A 114 -22.02 14.08 -8.39
N LYS A 115 -21.65 15.29 -8.78
CA LYS A 115 -20.53 15.55 -9.71
C LYS A 115 -19.20 15.19 -9.07
N THR A 116 -18.22 14.73 -9.86
CA THR A 116 -16.91 14.29 -9.34
C THR A 116 -16.21 15.34 -8.48
N ARG A 117 -16.13 16.60 -8.94
CA ARG A 117 -15.51 17.70 -8.17
C ARG A 117 -16.21 17.94 -6.83
N GLN A 118 -17.54 17.85 -6.81
CA GLN A 118 -18.35 17.99 -5.61
C GLN A 118 -18.07 16.83 -4.64
N CYS A 119 -18.13 15.58 -5.12
CA CYS A 119 -17.80 14.38 -4.34
C CYS A 119 -16.41 14.43 -3.71
N LEU A 120 -15.41 14.97 -4.41
CA LEU A 120 -14.05 15.13 -3.88
C LEU A 120 -13.97 16.16 -2.75
N GLY A 121 -14.66 17.30 -2.89
CA GLY A 121 -14.80 18.28 -1.81
C GLY A 121 -15.53 17.71 -0.59
N LEU A 122 -16.57 16.90 -0.82
CA LEU A 122 -17.27 16.19 0.26
C LEU A 122 -16.36 15.14 0.92
N ALA A 123 -15.58 14.39 0.14
CA ALA A 123 -14.64 13.39 0.66
C ALA A 123 -13.55 13.99 1.54
N TYR A 124 -13.18 15.26 1.33
CA TYR A 124 -12.16 15.94 2.11
C TYR A 124 -12.64 16.46 3.48
N GLY A 125 -13.93 16.74 3.64
CA GLY A 125 -14.47 17.25 4.90
C GLY A 125 -15.96 17.64 4.89
N GLY A 126 -16.74 17.17 3.92
CA GLY A 126 -18.17 17.53 3.79
C GLY A 126 -19.12 16.66 4.59
N TRP A 127 -18.61 15.69 5.36
CA TRP A 127 -19.41 14.76 6.14
C TRP A 127 -19.54 15.19 7.61
N GLY A 128 -20.67 14.81 8.21
CA GLY A 128 -20.91 15.01 9.64
C GLY A 128 -20.12 14.04 10.52
N HIS A 129 -20.45 14.02 11.81
CA HIS A 129 -19.80 13.17 12.79
C HIS A 129 -20.29 11.72 12.70
N ARG A 130 -19.40 10.77 13.06
CA ARG A 130 -19.70 9.33 13.08
C ARG A 130 -20.90 9.02 13.96
N GLU A 131 -20.97 9.66 15.12
CA GLU A 131 -21.99 9.47 16.15
C GLU A 131 -23.40 9.72 15.59
N SER A 132 -23.55 10.72 14.73
CA SER A 132 -24.83 11.01 14.06
C SER A 132 -25.29 9.87 13.14
N ALA A 133 -24.36 9.19 12.46
CA ALA A 133 -24.68 8.03 11.64
C ALA A 133 -24.96 6.79 12.52
N GLU A 134 -24.34 6.66 13.68
CA GLU A 134 -24.60 5.58 14.62
C GLU A 134 -25.98 5.71 15.28
N GLU A 135 -26.46 6.92 15.53
CA GLU A 135 -27.76 7.18 16.15
C GLU A 135 -28.93 7.18 15.14
N ALA A 136 -28.64 7.38 13.85
CA ALA A 136 -29.66 7.48 12.81
C ALA A 136 -30.56 6.23 12.74
N THR A 137 -31.87 6.45 12.80
CA THR A 137 -32.91 5.41 12.66
C THR A 137 -34.15 5.97 11.94
N GLY A 138 -34.83 5.12 11.16
CA GLY A 138 -36.12 5.45 10.54
C GLY A 138 -36.04 6.33 9.29
N GLU A 139 -37.06 7.14 9.07
CA GLU A 139 -37.18 7.97 7.87
C GLU A 139 -36.24 9.18 7.94
N LEU A 140 -35.44 9.39 6.88
CA LEU A 140 -34.59 10.55 6.70
C LEU A 140 -35.18 11.49 5.66
N ARG A 141 -34.79 12.77 5.70
CA ARG A 141 -35.15 13.73 4.64
C ARG A 141 -34.16 13.64 3.48
N PRO A 142 -34.59 13.76 2.22
CA PRO A 142 -33.67 13.99 1.11
C PRO A 142 -32.80 15.23 1.33
N VAL A 143 -31.59 15.25 0.76
CA VAL A 143 -30.65 16.37 0.86
C VAL A 143 -30.68 17.17 -0.44
N LYS A 144 -30.74 18.49 -0.36
CA LYS A 144 -30.72 19.35 -1.56
C LYS A 144 -29.32 19.37 -2.15
N CYS A 145 -29.21 19.26 -3.49
CA CYS A 145 -27.91 19.33 -4.17
C CYS A 145 -27.19 20.66 -3.92
N ALA A 146 -27.93 21.76 -3.77
CA ALA A 146 -27.37 23.08 -3.49
C ALA A 146 -26.61 23.13 -2.14
N ASP A 147 -27.10 22.43 -1.12
CA ASP A 147 -26.45 22.37 0.20
C ASP A 147 -25.14 21.58 0.11
N LEU A 148 -25.14 20.47 -0.64
CA LEU A 148 -23.93 19.69 -0.92
C LEU A 148 -22.91 20.47 -1.76
N ASP A 149 -23.37 21.26 -2.73
CA ASP A 149 -22.51 22.15 -3.52
C ASP A 149 -21.86 23.22 -2.64
N ALA A 150 -22.62 23.85 -1.75
CA ALA A 150 -22.08 24.83 -0.81
C ALA A 150 -21.03 24.22 0.12
N LEU A 151 -21.29 23.02 0.65
CA LEU A 151 -20.35 22.27 1.49
C LEU A 151 -19.07 21.90 0.74
N ALA A 152 -19.17 21.40 -0.49
CA ALA A 152 -18.01 21.06 -1.29
C ALA A 152 -17.17 22.31 -1.63
N ARG A 153 -17.81 23.41 -2.02
CA ARG A 153 -17.14 24.68 -2.37
C ARG A 153 -16.36 25.30 -1.21
N ARG A 154 -16.75 25.05 0.04
CA ARG A 154 -15.99 25.49 1.22
C ARG A 154 -14.59 24.90 1.26
N TRP A 155 -14.42 23.67 0.77
CA TRP A 155 -13.16 22.91 0.89
C TRP A 155 -12.27 22.98 -0.34
N LEU A 156 -12.85 23.14 -1.53
CA LEU A 156 -12.11 23.10 -2.79
C LEU A 156 -10.93 24.10 -2.84
N PRO A 157 -11.04 25.37 -2.38
CA PRO A 157 -9.90 26.28 -2.38
C PRO A 157 -8.71 25.78 -1.56
N GLU A 158 -8.96 25.33 -0.32
CA GLU A 158 -7.92 24.77 0.56
C GLU A 158 -7.29 23.52 -0.08
N MET A 159 -8.10 22.65 -0.70
CA MET A 159 -7.59 21.48 -1.40
C MET A 159 -6.67 21.86 -2.56
N THR A 160 -7.08 22.88 -3.35
CA THR A 160 -6.31 23.40 -4.47
C THR A 160 -4.96 23.96 -4.02
N GLU A 161 -4.94 24.78 -2.96
CA GLU A 161 -3.71 25.33 -2.37
C GLU A 161 -2.75 24.23 -1.87
N ARG A 162 -3.30 23.10 -1.43
CA ARG A 162 -2.53 21.96 -0.91
C ARG A 162 -2.10 20.96 -1.99
N LEU A 163 -2.50 21.10 -3.24
CA LEU A 163 -2.05 20.21 -4.33
C LEU A 163 -0.52 20.02 -4.43
N PRO A 164 0.33 21.05 -4.17
CA PRO A 164 1.78 20.86 -4.18
C PRO A 164 2.29 19.80 -3.20
N THR A 165 1.60 19.56 -2.08
CA THR A 165 2.03 18.56 -1.07
C THR A 165 1.91 17.12 -1.59
N VAL A 166 1.06 16.89 -2.59
CA VAL A 166 0.84 15.59 -3.23
C VAL A 166 1.42 15.51 -4.65
N ARG A 167 2.36 16.41 -4.99
CA ARG A 167 3.00 16.46 -6.32
C ARG A 167 3.60 15.13 -6.74
N HIS A 168 4.30 14.44 -5.84
CA HIS A 168 4.96 13.17 -6.17
C HIS A 168 3.98 12.04 -6.52
N PRO A 169 2.98 11.68 -5.68
CA PRO A 169 1.98 10.68 -6.04
C PRO A 169 1.17 11.07 -7.29
N LEU A 170 0.87 12.36 -7.49
CA LEU A 170 0.24 12.84 -8.72
C LEU A 170 1.04 12.47 -9.98
N ILE A 171 2.35 12.68 -9.97
CA ILE A 171 3.23 12.35 -11.12
C ILE A 171 3.21 10.85 -11.42
N LEU A 172 3.30 10.01 -10.39
CA LEU A 172 3.34 8.56 -10.55
C LEU A 172 2.04 8.02 -11.15
N VAL A 173 0.89 8.42 -10.60
CA VAL A 173 -0.41 7.98 -11.10
C VAL A 173 -0.69 8.53 -12.49
N THR A 174 -0.35 9.80 -12.74
CA THR A 174 -0.45 10.40 -14.07
C THR A 174 0.38 9.63 -15.09
N ALA A 175 1.61 9.20 -14.75
CA ALA A 175 2.45 8.42 -15.65
C ALA A 175 1.81 7.08 -16.02
N GLU A 176 1.14 6.40 -15.07
CA GLU A 176 0.42 5.15 -15.35
C GLU A 176 -0.77 5.37 -16.29
N TRP A 177 -1.61 6.37 -16.04
CA TRP A 177 -2.75 6.67 -16.92
C TRP A 177 -2.37 7.22 -18.29
N LEU A 178 -1.24 7.91 -18.42
CA LEU A 178 -0.72 8.27 -19.73
C LEU A 178 -0.31 7.03 -20.54
N ARG A 179 0.17 5.96 -19.89
CA ARG A 179 0.47 4.68 -20.57
C ARG A 179 -0.80 3.93 -20.91
N ASP A 180 -1.73 3.86 -19.96
CA ASP A 180 -2.97 3.09 -20.08
C ASP A 180 -4.13 3.78 -19.31
N PRO A 181 -4.96 4.58 -20.00
CA PRO A 181 -6.08 5.32 -19.43
C PRO A 181 -7.16 4.42 -18.83
N SER A 182 -7.25 3.17 -19.29
CA SER A 182 -8.24 2.20 -18.81
C SER A 182 -7.84 1.55 -17.49
N ARG A 183 -6.56 1.68 -17.11
CA ARG A 183 -5.98 0.97 -15.96
C ARG A 183 -6.56 1.46 -14.65
N ARG A 184 -6.91 0.52 -13.77
CA ARG A 184 -7.24 0.81 -12.37
C ARG A 184 -5.95 1.06 -11.59
N ILE A 185 -5.99 1.93 -10.60
CA ILE A 185 -4.84 2.30 -9.78
C ILE A 185 -5.10 1.92 -8.34
N SER A 186 -4.16 1.18 -7.76
CA SER A 186 -4.02 0.91 -6.34
C SER A 186 -2.79 1.68 -5.83
N LEU A 187 -3.03 2.77 -5.10
CA LEU A 187 -2.00 3.61 -4.52
C LEU A 187 -1.68 3.13 -3.11
N LEU A 188 -0.43 2.77 -2.87
CA LEU A 188 0.04 2.44 -1.54
C LEU A 188 0.25 3.75 -0.74
N MET A 189 -0.51 3.94 0.33
CA MET A 189 -0.33 5.07 1.25
C MET A 189 0.01 4.54 2.63
N ASP A 190 1.08 5.10 3.22
CA ASP A 190 1.60 4.63 4.51
C ASP A 190 0.55 4.77 5.63
N GLU A 191 0.53 3.83 6.57
CA GLU A 191 -0.35 3.87 7.76
C GLU A 191 0.14 4.92 8.78
N ALA A 192 1.36 5.44 8.61
CA ALA A 192 2.13 6.19 9.59
C ALA A 192 1.74 7.67 9.79
N GLU A 193 0.44 8.01 9.85
CA GLU A 193 0.05 9.22 10.61
C GLU A 193 -0.32 8.80 12.03
N PRO A 194 0.48 9.17 13.05
CA PRO A 194 0.11 8.92 14.44
C PRO A 194 -1.20 9.65 14.79
N PRO A 195 -2.04 9.06 15.66
CA PRO A 195 -3.41 9.53 15.95
C PRO A 195 -3.49 10.96 16.50
N ASP A 196 -2.38 11.52 16.98
CA ASP A 196 -2.34 12.83 17.64
C ASP A 196 -2.10 14.02 16.69
N ARG A 197 -2.05 13.78 15.37
CA ARG A 197 -2.06 14.86 14.38
C ARG A 197 -3.16 14.59 13.36
N PRO A 198 -4.30 15.32 13.37
CA PRO A 198 -5.32 15.18 12.34
C PRO A 198 -4.81 15.83 11.04
N GLY A 199 -3.86 15.18 10.38
CA GLY A 199 -3.60 15.38 8.96
C GLY A 199 -4.87 15.00 8.21
N ARG A 200 -5.41 15.90 7.39
CA ARG A 200 -6.52 15.54 6.50
C ARG A 200 -6.01 14.53 5.48
N ASP A 201 -6.81 13.49 5.24
CA ASP A 201 -6.51 12.42 4.29
C ASP A 201 -5.96 13.01 2.97
N PRO A 202 -4.72 12.66 2.58
CA PRO A 202 -4.12 13.15 1.34
C PRO A 202 -4.75 12.53 0.07
N ALA A 203 -5.48 11.42 0.17
CA ALA A 203 -6.06 10.75 -1.00
C ALA A 203 -7.03 11.64 -1.81
N PRO A 204 -8.02 12.35 -1.20
CA PRO A 204 -8.82 13.34 -1.91
C PRO A 204 -8.03 14.40 -2.68
N LEU A 205 -6.85 14.83 -2.18
CA LEU A 205 -6.00 15.80 -2.86
C LEU A 205 -5.37 15.20 -4.13
N VAL A 206 -4.88 13.97 -4.05
CA VAL A 206 -4.37 13.23 -5.23
C VAL A 206 -5.48 13.09 -6.27
N TYR A 207 -6.68 12.72 -5.84
CA TYR A 207 -7.80 12.51 -6.75
C TYR A 207 -8.31 13.81 -7.37
N LEU A 208 -8.30 14.92 -6.61
CA LEU A 208 -8.57 16.26 -7.15
C LEU A 208 -7.55 16.66 -8.21
N GLY A 209 -6.25 16.52 -7.93
CA GLY A 209 -5.22 16.85 -8.91
C GLY A 209 -5.34 16.00 -10.18
N LEU A 210 -5.65 14.71 -10.06
CA LEU A 210 -5.92 13.84 -11.21
C LEU A 210 -7.16 14.28 -11.98
N PHE A 211 -8.24 14.65 -11.30
CA PHE A 211 -9.44 15.19 -11.94
C PHE A 211 -9.15 16.49 -12.68
N LEU A 212 -8.39 17.41 -12.10
CA LEU A 212 -7.97 18.65 -12.76
C LEU A 212 -6.99 18.40 -13.92
N LEU A 213 -6.17 17.36 -13.86
CA LEU A 213 -5.27 16.99 -14.97
C LEU A 213 -6.01 16.41 -16.16
N PHE A 214 -6.89 15.45 -15.92
CA PHE A 214 -7.49 14.65 -16.97
C PHE A 214 -8.89 15.09 -17.36
N GLY A 215 -9.68 15.62 -16.42
CA GLY A 215 -11.06 16.02 -16.65
C GLY A 215 -11.86 14.94 -17.40
N SER A 216 -12.46 15.33 -18.52
CA SER A 216 -13.22 14.43 -19.40
C SER A 216 -12.37 13.59 -20.36
N TRP A 217 -11.04 13.79 -20.42
CA TRP A 217 -10.15 13.12 -21.38
C TRP A 217 -10.19 11.59 -21.27
N LEU A 218 -10.38 11.06 -20.06
CA LEU A 218 -10.45 9.62 -19.82
C LEU A 218 -11.74 8.99 -20.37
N GLY A 219 -12.79 9.76 -20.63
CA GLY A 219 -14.06 9.25 -21.19
C GLY A 219 -14.81 8.25 -20.32
N HIS A 220 -14.44 8.14 -19.04
CA HIS A 220 -15.02 7.19 -18.08
C HIS A 220 -15.43 7.90 -16.80
N GLU A 221 -16.43 7.34 -16.12
CA GLU A 221 -16.83 7.78 -14.79
C GLU A 221 -15.69 7.67 -13.77
N TRP A 222 -15.65 8.62 -12.84
CA TRP A 222 -14.66 8.67 -11.78
C TRP A 222 -15.08 7.84 -10.56
N THR A 223 -14.70 6.58 -10.49
CA THR A 223 -14.94 5.75 -9.30
C THR A 223 -13.70 5.65 -8.44
N PHE A 224 -13.86 5.84 -7.12
CA PHE A 224 -12.72 5.88 -6.21
C PHE A 224 -13.05 5.42 -4.79
N ALA A 225 -12.03 5.01 -4.04
CA ALA A 225 -12.03 4.88 -2.58
C ALA A 225 -10.83 5.65 -2.00
N THR A 226 -11.04 6.53 -1.02
CA THR A 226 -9.94 7.32 -0.38
C THR A 226 -9.08 6.48 0.56
N TYR A 227 -9.62 5.35 1.01
CA TYR A 227 -8.93 4.34 1.78
C TYR A 227 -9.67 3.02 1.65
N ASP A 228 -8.99 1.91 1.44
CA ASP A 228 -9.59 0.59 1.45
C ASP A 228 -8.59 -0.44 1.97
N THR A 229 -9.10 -1.58 2.44
CA THR A 229 -8.26 -2.66 2.97
C THR A 229 -7.90 -3.68 1.90
N VAL A 230 -8.56 -3.61 0.74
CA VAL A 230 -8.31 -4.42 -0.45
C VAL A 230 -8.36 -3.58 -1.72
N ASP A 231 -7.63 -3.99 -2.76
CA ASP A 231 -7.63 -3.33 -4.09
C ASP A 231 -8.34 -4.14 -5.18
N THR A 232 -9.16 -5.10 -4.75
CA THR A 232 -9.94 -5.98 -5.63
C THR A 232 -11.27 -5.38 -6.08
N HIS A 233 -11.68 -4.24 -5.53
CA HIS A 233 -12.91 -3.58 -5.93
C HIS A 233 -12.82 -3.00 -7.36
N PRO A 234 -13.93 -2.98 -8.13
CA PRO A 234 -13.97 -2.46 -9.50
C PRO A 234 -13.96 -0.92 -9.55
N LEU A 235 -13.13 -0.28 -8.73
CA LEU A 235 -12.96 1.17 -8.68
C LEU A 235 -11.71 1.58 -9.48
N ARG A 236 -11.74 2.76 -10.11
CA ARG A 236 -10.59 3.23 -10.91
C ARG A 236 -9.42 3.69 -10.04
N LEU A 237 -9.71 4.20 -8.85
CA LEU A 237 -8.72 4.70 -7.90
C LEU A 237 -8.97 4.11 -6.51
N MET A 238 -7.98 3.49 -5.90
CA MET A 238 -8.06 2.98 -4.53
C MET A 238 -6.76 3.33 -3.81
N CYS A 239 -6.86 3.86 -2.60
CA CYS A 239 -5.70 3.98 -1.71
C CYS A 239 -5.76 2.85 -0.69
N VAL A 240 -4.68 2.09 -0.55
CA VAL A 240 -4.62 0.94 0.36
C VAL A 240 -3.37 1.03 1.24
N PRO A 241 -3.42 0.53 2.48
CA PRO A 241 -2.28 0.54 3.39
C PRO A 241 -1.22 -0.52 3.04
N ARG A 242 -1.67 -1.62 2.45
CA ARG A 242 -0.85 -2.73 1.98
C ARG A 242 -1.54 -3.44 0.83
N TRP A 243 -0.76 -4.10 -0.02
CA TRP A 243 -1.31 -4.96 -1.05
C TRP A 243 -1.43 -6.39 -0.52
N GLU A 244 -2.63 -6.93 -0.58
CA GLU A 244 -2.85 -8.35 -0.39
C GLU A 244 -2.37 -9.13 -1.63
N PRO A 245 -1.94 -10.39 -1.50
CA PRO A 245 -1.64 -11.24 -2.66
C PRO A 245 -2.82 -11.24 -3.64
N ASP A 246 -2.53 -11.14 -4.95
CA ASP A 246 -3.56 -10.95 -5.97
C ASP A 246 -4.60 -12.08 -5.93
N ALA A 247 -5.80 -11.77 -5.45
CA ALA A 247 -6.91 -12.72 -5.31
C ALA A 247 -7.78 -12.82 -6.59
N GLY A 248 -7.30 -12.35 -7.75
CA GLY A 248 -8.05 -12.35 -9.01
C GLY A 248 -9.07 -11.21 -9.12
N GLY A 249 -8.61 -9.97 -9.03
CA GLY A 249 -9.44 -8.77 -9.18
C GLY A 249 -9.89 -8.46 -10.63
N PRO A 250 -10.84 -7.53 -10.81
CA PRO A 250 -11.46 -7.23 -12.09
C PRO A 250 -10.52 -6.44 -13.04
N GLY A 251 -9.78 -7.15 -13.89
CA GLY A 251 -9.00 -6.54 -14.97
C GLY A 251 -7.70 -5.83 -14.52
N PRO A 252 -7.02 -5.12 -15.44
CA PRO A 252 -5.65 -4.62 -15.24
C PRO A 252 -5.56 -3.58 -14.12
N LEU A 253 -4.72 -3.88 -13.13
CA LEU A 253 -4.48 -3.07 -11.94
C LEU A 253 -3.00 -2.64 -11.90
N ALA A 254 -2.74 -1.34 -11.83
CA ALA A 254 -1.42 -0.82 -11.49
C ALA A 254 -1.32 -0.61 -9.98
N ARG A 255 -0.45 -1.38 -9.35
CA ARG A 255 -0.01 -1.21 -7.97
C ARG A 255 1.15 -0.21 -7.96
N VAL A 256 0.87 1.03 -7.57
CA VAL A 256 1.82 2.14 -7.58
C VAL A 256 2.42 2.32 -6.19
N VAL A 257 3.70 2.00 -6.05
CA VAL A 257 4.48 2.41 -4.87
C VAL A 257 4.88 3.86 -5.06
N VAL A 258 4.74 4.68 -4.02
CA VAL A 258 5.32 6.03 -3.96
C VAL A 258 6.84 5.94 -3.78
N ARG A 259 7.53 5.27 -4.72
CA ARG A 259 8.99 5.20 -4.80
C ARG A 259 9.43 5.73 -6.15
N ARG A 260 10.51 6.52 -6.14
CA ARG A 260 11.09 7.10 -7.34
C ARG A 260 11.67 5.98 -8.23
N PRO A 261 11.26 5.85 -9.50
CA PRO A 261 11.86 4.87 -10.40
C PRO A 261 13.35 5.18 -10.63
N ALA A 262 14.19 4.15 -10.72
CA ALA A 262 15.64 4.27 -10.91
C ALA A 262 16.02 5.03 -12.20
N GLU A 263 15.19 4.96 -13.24
CA GLU A 263 15.27 5.80 -14.43
C GLU A 263 13.88 6.37 -14.82
N PRO A 264 13.71 7.70 -14.95
CA PRO A 264 12.43 8.29 -15.30
C PRO A 264 12.14 8.04 -16.78
N GLN A 265 11.33 7.01 -17.06
CA GLN A 265 10.79 6.72 -18.39
C GLN A 265 10.04 7.94 -18.97
N PHE A 266 9.85 7.98 -20.30
CA PHE A 266 9.16 9.10 -20.97
C PHE A 266 7.82 9.48 -20.31
N ALA A 267 7.01 8.50 -19.91
CA ALA A 267 5.72 8.72 -19.25
C ALA A 267 5.87 9.54 -17.95
N HIS A 268 6.89 9.26 -17.14
CA HIS A 268 7.18 10.01 -15.91
C HIS A 268 7.60 11.44 -16.21
N ARG A 269 8.42 11.68 -17.25
CA ARG A 269 8.82 13.04 -17.64
C ARG A 269 7.64 13.84 -18.20
N ALA A 270 6.80 13.21 -19.01
CA ALA A 270 5.57 13.81 -19.52
C ALA A 270 4.60 14.14 -18.37
N ALA A 271 4.36 13.20 -17.46
CA ALA A 271 3.55 13.40 -16.26
C ALA A 271 4.07 14.56 -15.41
N ASN A 272 5.39 14.62 -15.14
CA ASN A 272 5.97 15.74 -14.40
C ASN A 272 5.69 17.09 -15.08
N ARG A 273 5.82 17.19 -16.42
CA ARG A 273 5.50 18.45 -17.14
C ARG A 273 4.03 18.84 -17.03
N LEU A 274 3.10 17.88 -17.13
CA LEU A 274 1.67 18.15 -17.01
C LEU A 274 1.30 18.56 -15.57
N VAL A 275 1.89 17.90 -14.57
CA VAL A 275 1.71 18.25 -13.16
C VAL A 275 2.27 19.65 -12.86
N GLU A 276 3.45 20.00 -13.39
CA GLU A 276 3.96 21.38 -13.28
C GLU A 276 2.99 22.41 -13.87
N HIS A 277 2.43 22.10 -15.04
CA HIS A 277 1.45 22.98 -15.67
C HIS A 277 0.20 23.16 -14.80
N LEU A 278 -0.36 22.06 -14.26
CA LEU A 278 -1.48 22.10 -13.33
C LEU A 278 -1.16 22.95 -12.10
N LEU A 279 -0.02 22.70 -11.44
CA LEU A 279 0.34 23.41 -10.21
C LEU A 279 0.59 24.91 -10.44
N ALA A 280 0.95 25.31 -11.67
CA ALA A 280 1.07 26.70 -12.06
C ALA A 280 -0.27 27.36 -12.45
N HIS A 281 -1.28 26.57 -12.84
CA HIS A 281 -2.61 27.05 -13.28
C HIS A 281 -3.74 26.25 -12.61
N PRO A 282 -3.80 26.23 -11.26
CA PRO A 282 -4.72 25.34 -10.55
C PRO A 282 -6.20 25.75 -10.63
N GLU A 283 -6.47 26.99 -11.05
CA GLU A 283 -7.83 27.54 -11.21
C GLU A 283 -8.44 27.30 -12.59
N ASP A 284 -7.68 26.71 -13.51
CA ASP A 284 -8.16 26.37 -14.85
C ASP A 284 -9.29 25.32 -14.80
N ASP A 285 -10.09 25.27 -15.88
CA ASP A 285 -11.10 24.24 -16.03
C ASP A 285 -10.48 22.82 -16.00
N PRO A 286 -11.17 21.81 -15.42
CA PRO A 286 -10.63 20.47 -15.31
C PRO A 286 -10.27 19.86 -16.67
N GLY A 287 -9.04 19.35 -16.78
CA GLY A 287 -8.45 18.80 -17.98
C GLY A 287 -7.45 19.76 -18.60
N VAL A 288 -6.15 19.47 -18.47
CA VAL A 288 -5.11 20.37 -18.97
C VAL A 288 -5.18 20.50 -20.51
N PRO A 289 -4.93 21.70 -21.08
CA PRO A 289 -5.08 21.97 -22.51
C PRO A 289 -4.33 21.00 -23.43
N GLN A 290 -3.19 20.48 -22.97
CA GLN A 290 -2.39 19.49 -23.68
C GLN A 290 -3.18 18.21 -23.95
N LEU A 291 -4.01 17.79 -22.99
CA LEU A 291 -4.80 16.56 -23.08
C LEU A 291 -6.16 16.81 -23.74
N VAL A 292 -6.98 17.71 -23.19
CA VAL A 292 -8.37 17.89 -23.67
C VAL A 292 -8.47 18.65 -24.99
N GLY A 293 -7.51 19.53 -25.29
CA GLY A 293 -7.47 20.31 -26.52
C GLY A 293 -6.63 19.64 -27.60
N ARG A 294 -5.33 19.47 -27.33
CA ARG A 294 -4.35 19.06 -28.36
C ARG A 294 -4.24 17.54 -28.54
N LEU A 295 -4.63 16.75 -27.55
CA LEU A 295 -4.61 15.29 -27.58
C LEU A 295 -6.01 14.71 -27.27
N LYS A 296 -7.08 15.37 -27.71
CA LYS A 296 -8.47 15.11 -27.31
C LYS A 296 -8.90 13.64 -27.36
N ASP A 297 -8.54 12.91 -28.42
CA ASP A 297 -8.88 11.49 -28.62
C ASP A 297 -7.74 10.55 -28.19
N GLY A 298 -6.69 11.08 -27.58
CA GLY A 298 -5.48 10.33 -27.24
C GLY A 298 -5.72 9.19 -26.27
N ALA A 299 -6.75 9.26 -25.42
CA ALA A 299 -7.07 8.18 -24.48
C ALA A 299 -7.40 6.88 -25.21
N GLY A 300 -8.02 6.95 -26.40
CA GLY A 300 -8.38 5.79 -27.22
C GLY A 300 -7.24 5.22 -28.08
N LEU A 301 -6.08 5.89 -28.15
CA LEU A 301 -4.93 5.43 -28.95
C LEU A 301 -4.12 4.35 -28.22
N ASP A 302 -3.40 3.51 -28.94
CA ASP A 302 -2.38 2.65 -28.32
C ASP A 302 -1.22 3.50 -27.76
N TRP A 303 -0.45 2.91 -26.83
CA TRP A 303 0.62 3.64 -26.15
C TRP A 303 1.70 4.16 -27.12
N ALA A 304 2.08 3.41 -28.16
CA ALA A 304 3.14 3.83 -29.06
C ALA A 304 2.73 5.09 -29.82
N ARG A 305 1.50 5.12 -30.36
CA ARG A 305 0.97 6.29 -31.05
C ARG A 305 0.74 7.47 -30.11
N ARG A 306 0.13 7.23 -28.94
CA ARG A 306 -0.10 8.27 -27.92
C ARG A 306 1.20 8.92 -27.47
N ARG A 307 2.25 8.12 -27.25
CA ARG A 307 3.58 8.60 -26.83
C ARG A 307 4.19 9.58 -27.81
N VAL A 308 4.09 9.31 -29.12
CA VAL A 308 4.61 10.18 -30.18
C VAL A 308 3.88 11.52 -30.18
N LEU A 309 2.54 11.50 -30.21
CA LEU A 309 1.73 12.72 -30.22
C LEU A 309 1.90 13.52 -28.93
N LEU A 310 1.97 12.86 -27.77
CA LEU A 310 2.21 13.53 -26.49
C LEU A 310 3.59 14.21 -26.47
N LYS A 311 4.61 13.59 -27.07
CA LYS A 311 5.93 14.21 -27.21
C LYS A 311 5.85 15.49 -28.06
N GLU A 312 5.19 15.42 -29.20
CA GLU A 312 5.01 16.58 -30.09
C GLU A 312 4.29 17.74 -29.40
N VAL A 313 3.21 17.44 -28.66
CA VAL A 313 2.45 18.43 -27.89
C VAL A 313 3.33 19.12 -26.83
N LEU A 314 4.08 18.32 -26.05
CA LEU A 314 4.93 18.84 -24.98
C LEU A 314 6.17 19.58 -25.48
N ASP A 315 6.72 19.19 -26.64
CA ASP A 315 7.86 19.88 -27.27
C ASP A 315 7.42 21.18 -27.96
N ALA A 316 6.20 21.24 -28.50
CA ALA A 316 5.61 22.49 -29.01
C ALA A 316 5.39 23.52 -27.88
N ASP A 317 4.89 23.09 -26.72
CA ASP A 317 4.74 23.97 -25.55
C ASP A 317 6.09 24.48 -25.06
N HIS A 318 7.10 23.61 -24.98
CA HIS A 318 8.43 24.04 -24.58
C HIS A 318 9.00 25.11 -25.51
N ARG A 319 8.80 24.96 -26.83
CA ARG A 319 9.20 25.97 -27.81
C ARG A 319 8.39 27.27 -27.70
N ALA A 320 7.09 27.19 -27.43
CA ALA A 320 6.26 28.39 -27.24
C ALA A 320 6.68 29.18 -25.99
N VAL A 321 6.99 28.49 -24.89
CA VAL A 321 7.51 29.11 -23.66
C VAL A 321 8.91 29.69 -23.88
N ALA A 322 9.80 28.99 -24.58
CA ALA A 322 11.15 29.47 -24.88
C ALA A 322 11.20 30.60 -25.92
N ALA A 323 10.24 30.64 -26.85
CA ALA A 323 10.11 31.68 -27.85
C ALA A 323 9.35 32.91 -27.34
N SER A 324 8.78 32.86 -26.13
CA SER A 324 8.24 34.05 -25.46
C SER A 324 9.43 34.94 -25.07
N PRO A 325 9.68 36.06 -25.77
CA PRO A 325 10.82 36.89 -25.44
C PRO A 325 10.61 37.44 -24.05
N ALA A 326 11.58 37.19 -23.16
CA ALA A 326 11.71 37.96 -21.94
C ALA A 326 11.60 39.43 -22.33
N ALA A 327 10.59 40.12 -21.78
CA ALA A 327 10.53 41.57 -21.90
C ALA A 327 11.90 42.09 -21.46
N PRO A 328 12.59 42.90 -22.30
CA PRO A 328 13.91 43.38 -21.94
C PRO A 328 13.82 44.11 -20.59
N PRO A 329 14.86 44.02 -19.74
CA PRO A 329 14.86 44.78 -18.50
C PRO A 329 14.58 46.24 -18.84
N ARG A 330 13.53 46.81 -18.23
CA ARG A 330 13.25 48.24 -18.32
C ARG A 330 14.54 48.96 -17.97
N ARG A 331 15.17 49.56 -18.98
CA ARG A 331 16.22 50.56 -18.75
C ARG A 331 15.60 51.66 -17.89
N PRO A 332 16.32 52.20 -16.89
CA PRO A 332 15.87 53.41 -16.23
C PRO A 332 15.74 54.49 -17.31
N ASP A 333 14.53 54.99 -17.49
CA ASP A 333 14.24 56.11 -18.38
C ASP A 333 15.01 57.34 -17.88
N PRO A 334 15.77 58.05 -18.73
CA PRO A 334 16.25 59.37 -18.36
C PRO A 334 15.07 60.34 -18.38
N GLU A 335 14.87 61.00 -17.24
CA GLU A 335 14.04 62.18 -16.99
C GLU A 335 13.30 62.74 -18.23
N ARG A 336 12.03 62.33 -18.41
CA ARG A 336 11.10 63.09 -19.24
C ARG A 336 10.37 64.10 -18.37
N GLN A 337 10.64 65.37 -18.68
CA GLN A 337 9.89 66.53 -18.20
C GLN A 337 8.37 66.36 -18.40
N PRO A 338 7.54 66.94 -17.51
CA PRO A 338 6.09 66.84 -17.60
C PRO A 338 5.57 67.63 -18.81
N SER A 339 4.82 66.96 -19.69
CA SER A 339 3.98 67.62 -20.69
C SER A 339 2.59 67.91 -20.09
N PRO A 340 1.94 69.02 -20.46
CA PRO A 340 0.68 69.49 -19.86
C PRO A 340 -0.49 68.54 -20.16
N PRO A 341 -1.52 68.50 -19.29
CA PRO A 341 -2.65 67.59 -19.46
C PRO A 341 -3.50 67.96 -20.69
N PRO A 342 -3.95 66.98 -21.49
CA PRO A 342 -4.94 67.20 -22.52
C PRO A 342 -6.33 67.37 -21.91
N ALA A 343 -7.11 68.29 -22.48
CA ALA A 343 -8.46 68.66 -22.07
C ALA A 343 -9.46 67.49 -22.21
N ASP A 344 -10.36 67.39 -21.24
CA ASP A 344 -11.47 66.44 -21.21
C ASP A 344 -12.45 66.64 -22.39
N PRO A 345 -12.94 65.57 -23.04
CA PRO A 345 -14.11 65.64 -23.92
C PRO A 345 -15.42 65.74 -23.09
N PRO A 346 -16.48 66.35 -23.66
CA PRO A 346 -17.70 66.65 -22.92
C PRO A 346 -18.52 65.39 -22.59
N GLU A 347 -18.89 65.26 -21.31
CA GLU A 347 -19.82 64.23 -20.80
C GLU A 347 -21.23 64.37 -21.40
N GLU A 348 -21.66 63.34 -22.14
CA GLU A 348 -23.05 63.11 -22.49
C GLU A 348 -23.84 62.68 -21.23
N ARG A 349 -24.63 63.62 -20.71
CA ARG A 349 -25.61 63.42 -19.63
C ARG A 349 -26.70 62.42 -20.03
N TRP A 350 -26.74 61.27 -19.36
CA TRP A 350 -27.96 60.49 -19.20
C TRP A 350 -28.68 60.92 -17.90
N PRO A 351 -30.01 61.15 -17.93
CA PRO A 351 -30.75 61.62 -16.76
C PRO A 351 -30.92 60.51 -15.70
N ALA A 352 -30.69 60.90 -14.44
CA ALA A 352 -30.85 60.06 -13.26
C ALA A 352 -32.32 59.67 -12.99
N PRO A 353 -32.57 58.48 -12.40
CA PRO A 353 -33.89 58.11 -11.90
C PRO A 353 -34.30 58.92 -10.65
N PRO A 354 -35.61 59.10 -10.40
CA PRO A 354 -36.13 59.94 -9.31
C PRO A 354 -35.88 59.32 -7.92
N PRO A 355 -35.79 60.14 -6.85
CA PRO A 355 -35.43 59.68 -5.52
C PRO A 355 -36.58 58.95 -4.82
N GLU A 356 -36.28 57.80 -4.21
CA GLU A 356 -37.16 57.10 -3.29
C GLU A 356 -37.28 57.84 -1.94
N PRO A 357 -38.43 57.76 -1.25
CA PRO A 357 -38.69 58.46 0.00
C PRO A 357 -37.91 57.90 1.19
N VAL A 358 -37.31 58.81 1.96
CA VAL A 358 -36.56 58.57 3.19
C VAL A 358 -37.47 57.96 4.27
N LEU A 359 -37.18 56.73 4.70
CA LEU A 359 -37.67 56.17 5.96
C LEU A 359 -36.74 56.61 7.11
N PRO A 360 -37.28 56.94 8.30
CA PRO A 360 -36.49 57.41 9.43
C PRO A 360 -35.63 56.29 10.03
N ALA A 361 -34.39 56.65 10.41
CA ALA A 361 -33.41 55.77 11.02
C ALA A 361 -33.93 55.13 12.32
N PRO A 362 -33.70 53.83 12.56
CA PRO A 362 -33.91 53.25 13.88
C PRO A 362 -32.81 53.73 14.83
N MET A 363 -33.26 54.22 15.99
CA MET A 363 -32.44 54.66 17.12
C MET A 363 -31.39 53.62 17.51
N ALA A 364 -30.21 54.13 17.85
CA ALA A 364 -29.09 53.40 18.44
C ALA A 364 -29.51 52.55 19.65
N ALA A 365 -29.19 51.26 19.60
CA ALA A 365 -29.03 50.45 20.79
C ALA A 365 -27.67 50.80 21.44
N PRO A 366 -27.59 50.89 22.78
CA PRO A 366 -26.33 51.22 23.45
C PRO A 366 -25.34 50.07 23.29
N VAL A 367 -24.19 50.37 22.70
CA VAL A 367 -23.01 49.49 22.71
C VAL A 367 -22.57 49.33 24.16
N ALA A 368 -22.62 48.11 24.67
CA ALA A 368 -22.05 47.76 25.96
C ALA A 368 -20.53 48.01 25.93
N PRO A 369 -19.93 48.60 26.98
CA PRO A 369 -18.48 48.77 27.03
C PRO A 369 -17.80 47.41 27.01
N SER A 370 -16.86 47.22 26.09
CA SER A 370 -15.95 46.08 26.09
C SER A 370 -15.22 46.01 27.44
N PRO A 371 -15.07 44.83 28.06
CA PRO A 371 -14.26 44.69 29.25
C PRO A 371 -12.79 45.06 28.94
N PRO A 372 -12.06 45.65 29.91
CA PRO A 372 -10.65 45.97 29.70
C PRO A 372 -9.88 44.69 29.41
N VAL A 373 -9.14 44.70 28.30
CA VAL A 373 -8.14 43.70 27.96
C VAL A 373 -7.10 43.71 29.08
N ALA A 374 -7.05 42.63 29.86
CA ALA A 374 -5.97 42.40 30.80
C ALA A 374 -4.64 42.33 30.02
N PRO A 375 -3.56 42.97 30.50
CA PRO A 375 -2.26 42.85 29.86
C PRO A 375 -1.85 41.37 29.80
N ALA A 376 -1.34 40.96 28.64
CA ALA A 376 -0.79 39.63 28.42
C ALA A 376 0.29 39.35 29.49
N PRO A 377 0.31 38.17 30.11
CA PRO A 377 1.40 37.80 31.00
C PRO A 377 2.70 37.77 30.20
N GLU A 378 3.69 38.49 30.73
CA GLU A 378 5.08 38.46 30.28
C GLU A 378 5.58 37.00 30.30
N PRO A 379 6.36 36.54 29.30
CA PRO A 379 6.85 35.17 29.31
C PRO A 379 7.78 34.98 30.50
N GLU A 380 7.41 34.11 31.44
CA GLU A 380 8.33 33.65 32.48
C GLU A 380 9.57 33.03 31.82
N PRO A 381 10.78 33.34 32.30
CA PRO A 381 11.97 32.62 31.87
C PRO A 381 11.80 31.14 32.21
N PRO A 382 12.24 30.22 31.33
CA PRO A 382 12.05 28.79 31.57
C PRO A 382 12.69 28.39 32.89
N ALA A 383 11.92 27.69 33.72
CA ALA A 383 12.44 27.03 34.91
C ALA A 383 13.60 26.11 34.50
N PRO A 384 14.70 26.06 35.26
CA PRO A 384 15.76 25.10 34.99
C PRO A 384 15.16 23.68 35.02
N GLU A 385 15.45 22.91 33.97
CA GLU A 385 15.09 21.49 33.89
C GLU A 385 15.52 20.78 35.18
N PRO A 386 14.68 19.92 35.78
CA PRO A 386 15.12 19.02 36.82
C PRO A 386 16.19 18.12 36.22
N GLU A 387 17.41 18.19 36.74
CA GLU A 387 18.47 17.24 36.40
C GLU A 387 17.94 15.81 36.59
N PRO A 388 18.18 14.90 35.64
CA PRO A 388 17.84 13.51 35.81
C PRO A 388 18.55 12.97 37.06
N PRO A 389 17.85 12.20 37.93
CA PRO A 389 18.50 11.59 39.08
C PRO A 389 19.65 10.71 38.59
N ALA A 390 20.82 10.88 39.20
CA ALA A 390 21.99 10.06 38.93
C ALA A 390 21.63 8.57 38.99
N PRO A 391 22.15 7.73 38.08
CA PRO A 391 21.91 6.30 38.13
C PRO A 391 22.37 5.76 39.49
N ALA A 392 21.50 4.98 40.13
CA ALA A 392 21.82 4.27 41.36
C ALA A 392 23.06 3.38 41.14
N PRO A 393 23.99 3.29 42.10
CA PRO A 393 25.14 2.40 41.98
C PRO A 393 24.67 0.96 41.83
N GLU A 394 25.24 0.26 40.85
CA GLU A 394 25.02 -1.18 40.65
C GLU A 394 25.37 -1.96 41.94
N PRO A 395 24.58 -3.00 42.29
CA PRO A 395 24.89 -3.84 43.43
C PRO A 395 26.18 -4.63 43.19
N GLU A 396 27.12 -4.49 44.13
CA GLU A 396 28.41 -5.21 44.14
C GLU A 396 28.22 -6.73 44.00
N PRO A 397 29.00 -7.41 43.14
CA PRO A 397 29.06 -8.86 43.13
C PRO A 397 29.74 -9.39 44.41
N PRO A 398 29.28 -10.52 44.97
CA PRO A 398 29.78 -11.03 46.24
C PRO A 398 31.23 -11.53 46.16
N LEU A 399 31.99 -11.14 47.18
CA LEU A 399 33.35 -11.54 47.51
C LEU A 399 33.58 -13.07 47.35
N THR A 400 34.57 -13.43 46.54
CA THR A 400 35.19 -14.77 46.57
C THR A 400 36.64 -14.68 47.10
N PRO A 401 37.11 -15.68 47.88
CA PRO A 401 38.27 -15.57 48.78
C PRO A 401 39.65 -15.75 48.07
N PRO A 402 40.76 -15.40 48.75
CA PRO A 402 42.05 -15.15 48.10
C PRO A 402 42.92 -16.40 47.98
N ARG A 403 43.81 -16.42 46.98
CA ARG A 403 44.95 -17.36 46.93
C ARG A 403 46.13 -16.77 46.10
N PRO A 404 47.37 -17.25 46.28
CA PRO A 404 48.45 -16.60 47.03
C PRO A 404 49.61 -16.11 46.09
N PRO A 405 50.72 -15.54 46.62
CA PRO A 405 51.48 -14.48 45.95
C PRO A 405 52.71 -14.92 45.14
N HIS A 406 53.04 -14.12 44.10
CA HIS A 406 54.35 -13.65 43.59
C HIS A 406 55.47 -14.67 43.25
N PRO A 407 56.47 -14.37 42.35
CA PRO A 407 57.22 -13.10 42.19
C PRO A 407 57.51 -12.64 40.74
N SER A 408 57.45 -11.34 40.46
CA SER A 408 58.60 -10.41 40.27
C SER A 408 59.74 -10.91 39.38
N LEU A 409 60.02 -10.19 38.27
CA LEU A 409 61.25 -9.41 38.04
C LEU A 409 61.29 -8.81 36.60
N LEU A 410 61.60 -7.50 36.52
CA LEU A 410 62.04 -6.69 35.36
C LEU A 410 63.46 -7.16 34.89
N PRO A 411 64.20 -6.57 33.90
CA PRO A 411 64.01 -5.31 33.13
C PRO A 411 64.48 -5.28 31.64
N SER A 412 64.24 -4.15 30.94
CA SER A 412 65.07 -3.53 29.86
C SER A 412 65.22 -4.28 28.50
N ALA A 413 65.32 -3.67 27.31
CA ALA A 413 65.62 -2.31 26.86
C ALA A 413 65.09 -2.09 25.42
N ARG A 414 64.86 -0.81 25.06
CA ARG A 414 64.68 -0.24 23.69
C ARG A 414 65.88 -0.59 22.77
N PRO A 415 65.78 -0.63 21.41
CA PRO A 415 65.25 0.47 20.58
C PRO A 415 64.51 0.11 19.27
N SER A 416 63.62 1.01 18.82
CA SER A 416 63.24 1.18 17.40
C SER A 416 64.35 1.96 16.67
N PRO A 417 64.40 2.06 15.31
CA PRO A 417 63.36 1.73 14.32
C PRO A 417 63.90 0.89 13.14
N THR A 418 63.04 0.39 12.25
CA THR A 418 63.05 0.68 10.80
C THR A 418 61.97 -0.14 10.08
N TRP A 419 61.01 0.59 9.51
CA TRP A 419 60.15 0.27 8.36
C TRP A 419 59.12 -0.87 8.42
N GLU A 420 57.86 -0.48 8.24
CA GLU A 420 56.65 -1.31 8.07
C GLU A 420 56.72 -2.26 6.86
N PRO A 421 55.98 -3.37 6.94
CA PRO A 421 54.79 -3.45 6.09
C PRO A 421 53.54 -3.86 6.86
N ALA A 422 52.41 -3.27 6.44
CA ALA A 422 50.98 -3.66 6.53
C ALA A 422 50.47 -4.54 7.71
N PRO A 423 49.28 -4.25 8.27
CA PRO A 423 48.73 -5.02 9.39
C PRO A 423 48.41 -6.46 8.99
N ASP A 424 49.01 -7.36 9.78
CA ASP A 424 48.80 -8.81 9.86
C ASP A 424 47.32 -9.19 9.89
N THR A 425 46.93 -10.07 8.97
CA THR A 425 45.94 -11.12 9.20
C THR A 425 46.39 -11.96 10.41
N GLY A 426 45.52 -12.10 11.42
CA GLY A 426 45.80 -12.91 12.61
C GLY A 426 46.24 -14.35 12.28
N PRO A 427 46.91 -15.04 13.23
CA PRO A 427 47.48 -16.36 12.99
C PRO A 427 46.39 -17.40 12.67
N PRO A 428 46.65 -18.36 11.74
CA PRO A 428 45.70 -19.43 11.43
C PRO A 428 45.52 -20.33 12.66
N ALA A 429 44.26 -20.68 12.94
CA ALA A 429 43.91 -21.63 13.99
C ALA A 429 44.68 -22.94 13.83
N ALA A 430 45.14 -23.52 14.94
CA ALA A 430 45.94 -24.73 14.92
C ALA A 430 45.14 -25.92 14.36
N PRO A 431 45.77 -26.88 13.65
CA PRO A 431 45.08 -28.03 13.05
C PRO A 431 44.33 -28.94 14.05
N ASP A 432 44.64 -28.85 15.35
CA ASP A 432 43.91 -29.55 16.41
C ASP A 432 42.53 -28.92 16.68
N ASP A 433 42.36 -27.62 16.46
CA ASP A 433 41.09 -26.90 16.65
C ASP A 433 40.07 -27.24 15.54
N ALA A 434 40.56 -27.52 14.32
CA ALA A 434 39.73 -27.90 13.17
C ALA A 434 39.18 -29.33 13.33
N ARG A 435 39.99 -30.29 13.79
CA ARG A 435 39.51 -31.66 14.06
C ARG A 435 38.52 -31.72 15.23
N ALA A 436 38.75 -30.91 16.26
CA ALA A 436 37.80 -30.78 17.36
C ALA A 436 36.46 -30.20 16.87
N LEU A 437 36.47 -29.21 15.98
CA LEU A 437 35.25 -28.63 15.42
C LEU A 437 34.46 -29.63 14.57
N HIS A 438 35.15 -30.40 13.72
CA HIS A 438 34.49 -31.43 12.91
C HIS A 438 33.76 -32.46 13.80
N GLY A 439 34.41 -32.94 14.86
CA GLY A 439 33.79 -33.84 15.83
C GLY A 439 32.56 -33.22 16.52
N ASP A 440 32.64 -31.96 16.90
CA ASP A 440 31.52 -31.25 17.54
C ASP A 440 30.35 -31.02 16.56
N LEU A 441 30.63 -30.79 15.28
CA LEU A 441 29.62 -30.68 14.21
C LEU A 441 28.96 -32.04 13.92
N CYS A 442 29.71 -33.14 13.89
CA CYS A 442 29.14 -34.47 13.67
C CYS A 442 28.24 -34.95 14.82
N LEU A 443 28.44 -34.43 16.03
CA LEU A 443 27.65 -34.80 17.21
C LEU A 443 26.47 -33.86 17.50
N TYR A 444 26.41 -32.70 16.85
CA TYR A 444 25.37 -31.70 17.10
C TYR A 444 23.98 -32.18 16.64
N ARG A 445 22.98 -31.93 17.49
CA ARG A 445 21.55 -32.12 17.21
C ARG A 445 20.76 -30.88 17.62
N ARG A 446 19.73 -30.54 16.85
CA ARG A 446 18.82 -29.42 17.13
C ARG A 446 18.12 -29.62 18.49
N GLY A 447 18.49 -28.78 19.46
CA GLY A 447 17.94 -28.79 20.82
C GLY A 447 18.84 -28.13 21.86
N ASP A 448 20.15 -28.14 21.65
CA ASP A 448 21.12 -27.46 22.54
C ASP A 448 21.45 -26.05 22.01
N VAL A 449 20.81 -25.05 22.61
CA VAL A 449 20.96 -23.63 22.22
C VAL A 449 22.36 -23.10 22.55
N THR A 450 22.97 -23.60 23.63
CA THR A 450 24.31 -23.18 24.07
C THR A 450 25.37 -23.73 23.13
N GLN A 451 25.26 -25.01 22.78
CA GLN A 451 26.14 -25.65 21.81
C GLN A 451 25.98 -25.02 20.42
N ARG A 452 24.75 -24.72 19.98
CA ARG A 452 24.49 -24.01 18.71
C ARG A 452 25.21 -22.67 18.65
N ARG A 453 25.16 -21.88 19.73
CA ARG A 453 25.82 -20.58 19.80
C ARG A 453 27.35 -20.70 19.75
N LEU A 454 27.91 -21.64 20.52
CA LEU A 454 29.34 -21.89 20.54
C LEU A 454 29.85 -22.34 19.17
N LEU A 455 29.13 -23.26 18.50
CA LEU A 455 29.47 -23.71 17.15
C LEU A 455 29.37 -22.57 16.14
N ALA A 456 28.33 -21.74 16.19
CA ALA A 456 28.21 -20.58 15.31
C ALA A 456 29.37 -19.59 15.50
N GLU A 457 29.78 -19.31 16.75
CA GLU A 457 30.93 -18.45 17.04
C GLU A 457 32.25 -19.04 16.50
N ARG A 458 32.41 -20.37 16.57
CA ARG A 458 33.58 -21.04 15.99
C ARG A 458 33.57 -21.06 14.47
N LEU A 459 32.42 -21.31 13.84
CA LEU A 459 32.27 -21.26 12.38
C LEU A 459 32.57 -19.86 11.84
N ARG A 460 32.16 -18.80 12.55
CA ARG A 460 32.50 -17.40 12.22
C ARG A 460 33.99 -17.11 12.20
N ALA A 461 34.78 -17.80 13.02
CA ALA A 461 36.23 -17.61 13.07
C ALA A 461 36.96 -18.32 11.91
N LEU A 462 36.28 -19.22 11.16
CA LEU A 462 36.90 -19.97 10.07
C LEU A 462 36.88 -19.24 8.73
N SER A 463 37.83 -19.57 7.86
CA SER A 463 37.84 -19.15 6.46
C SER A 463 36.83 -19.93 5.62
N ASP A 464 36.40 -19.34 4.51
CA ASP A 464 35.49 -19.99 3.55
C ASP A 464 36.06 -21.31 2.99
N ASP A 465 37.38 -21.42 2.83
CA ASP A 465 38.05 -22.65 2.38
C ASP A 465 37.84 -23.81 3.37
N LEU A 466 37.95 -23.51 4.67
CA LEU A 466 37.76 -24.52 5.72
C LEU A 466 36.28 -24.89 5.86
N LEU A 467 35.38 -23.92 5.80
CA LEU A 467 33.93 -24.17 5.82
C LEU A 467 33.49 -25.03 4.62
N LEU A 468 34.04 -24.77 3.43
CA LEU A 468 33.78 -25.58 2.25
C LEU A 468 34.37 -27.00 2.36
N ALA A 469 35.55 -27.16 2.97
CA ALA A 469 36.12 -28.47 3.25
C ALA A 469 35.24 -29.29 4.21
N GLU A 470 34.67 -28.65 5.23
CA GLU A 470 33.70 -29.26 6.14
C GLU A 470 32.39 -29.65 5.41
N LEU A 471 31.87 -28.79 4.52
CA LEU A 471 30.70 -29.12 3.71
C LEU A 471 30.94 -30.32 2.78
N ARG A 472 32.15 -30.42 2.22
CA ARG A 472 32.60 -31.53 1.34
C ARG A 472 32.82 -32.85 2.08
N SER A 473 33.02 -32.82 3.39
CA SER A 473 33.25 -34.04 4.18
C SER A 473 32.09 -35.04 4.07
N GLY A 474 30.85 -34.54 3.94
CA GLY A 474 29.65 -35.36 3.82
C GLY A 474 29.27 -36.13 5.08
N GLU A 475 30.00 -35.97 6.18
CA GLU A 475 29.79 -36.67 7.46
C GLU A 475 28.91 -35.87 8.45
N LEU A 476 28.51 -34.65 8.05
CA LEU A 476 27.73 -33.75 8.88
C LEU A 476 26.28 -34.20 9.05
N THR A 477 25.70 -33.94 10.23
CA THR A 477 24.26 -34.11 10.44
C THR A 477 23.48 -33.01 9.69
N PRO A 478 22.19 -33.22 9.34
CA PRO A 478 21.39 -32.20 8.65
C PRO A 478 21.32 -30.86 9.40
N ASP A 479 21.32 -30.91 10.74
CA ASP A 479 21.29 -29.71 11.58
C ASP A 479 22.63 -28.96 11.59
N SER A 480 23.75 -29.67 11.45
CA SER A 480 25.10 -29.08 11.33
C SER A 480 25.37 -28.55 9.92
N GLU A 481 24.85 -29.24 8.90
CA GLU A 481 24.88 -28.76 7.53
C GLU A 481 24.08 -27.45 7.39
N GLU A 482 22.92 -27.34 8.03
CA GLU A 482 22.13 -26.10 8.08
C GLU A 482 22.93 -24.96 8.74
N LEU A 483 23.59 -25.22 9.87
CA LEU A 483 24.43 -24.23 10.55
C LEU A 483 25.60 -23.74 9.69
N LEU A 484 26.19 -24.64 8.92
CA LEU A 484 27.31 -24.31 8.06
C LEU A 484 26.86 -23.50 6.84
N LEU A 485 25.72 -23.86 6.24
CA LEU A 485 25.13 -23.11 5.13
C LEU A 485 24.63 -21.71 5.56
N ASP A 486 24.12 -21.58 6.79
CA ASP A 486 23.75 -20.28 7.39
C ASP A 486 24.98 -19.36 7.50
N GLU A 487 26.12 -19.89 7.96
CA GLU A 487 27.37 -19.11 8.06
C GLU A 487 27.97 -18.78 6.68
N LEU A 488 27.98 -19.74 5.74
CA LEU A 488 28.46 -19.48 4.36
C LEU A 488 27.57 -18.48 3.62
N GLY A 489 26.30 -18.36 4.01
CA GLY A 489 25.34 -17.40 3.48
C GLY A 489 25.39 -16.02 4.14
N ASP A 490 26.24 -15.80 5.15
CA ASP A 490 26.35 -14.51 5.83
C ASP A 490 26.75 -13.40 4.84
N GLU A 491 26.01 -12.28 4.88
CA GLU A 491 26.16 -11.16 3.93
C GLU A 491 27.60 -10.64 3.89
N ARG A 492 28.29 -10.60 5.03
CA ARG A 492 29.67 -10.09 5.13
C ARG A 492 30.63 -10.95 4.34
N ARG A 493 30.41 -12.28 4.32
CA ARG A 493 31.23 -13.22 3.55
C ARG A 493 30.88 -13.16 2.07
N VAL A 494 29.58 -13.14 1.74
CA VAL A 494 29.11 -13.15 0.35
C VAL A 494 29.65 -11.94 -0.43
N GLU A 495 29.71 -10.76 0.19
CA GLU A 495 30.21 -9.54 -0.44
C GLU A 495 31.70 -9.59 -0.78
N VAL A 496 32.54 -10.06 0.14
CA VAL A 496 34.01 -10.09 -0.02
C VAL A 496 34.54 -11.36 -0.68
N ARG A 497 33.67 -12.36 -0.90
CA ARG A 497 34.04 -13.68 -1.42
C ARG A 497 34.69 -13.60 -2.82
N PRO A 498 35.88 -14.18 -3.01
CA PRO A 498 36.53 -14.21 -4.32
C PRO A 498 35.77 -15.08 -5.32
N MET A 499 35.87 -14.74 -6.61
CA MET A 499 35.09 -15.41 -7.67
C MET A 499 35.37 -16.93 -7.76
N ALA A 500 36.62 -17.36 -7.55
CA ALA A 500 36.98 -18.77 -7.55
C ALA A 500 36.19 -19.58 -6.50
N MET A 501 36.06 -19.04 -5.28
CA MET A 501 35.29 -19.65 -4.19
C MET A 501 33.78 -19.72 -4.52
N ARG A 502 33.23 -18.71 -5.22
CA ARG A 502 31.82 -18.73 -5.68
C ARG A 502 31.55 -19.88 -6.66
N HIS A 503 32.49 -20.14 -7.59
CA HIS A 503 32.38 -21.28 -8.51
C HIS A 503 32.45 -22.62 -7.79
N GLU A 504 33.34 -22.75 -6.81
CA GLU A 504 33.46 -23.98 -6.03
C GLU A 504 32.21 -24.27 -5.19
N LEU A 505 31.65 -23.25 -4.54
CA LEU A 505 30.39 -23.35 -3.79
C LEU A 505 29.20 -23.67 -4.71
N CYS A 506 29.08 -23.00 -5.85
CA CYS A 506 28.05 -23.30 -6.83
C CYS A 506 28.11 -24.77 -7.29
N THR A 507 29.32 -25.26 -7.57
CA THR A 507 29.56 -26.66 -7.95
C THR A 507 29.11 -27.61 -6.83
N GLU A 508 29.50 -27.33 -5.59
CA GLU A 508 29.19 -28.17 -4.44
C GLU A 508 27.68 -28.24 -4.18
N VAL A 509 26.99 -27.10 -4.27
CA VAL A 509 25.55 -27.01 -4.00
C VAL A 509 24.73 -27.64 -5.14
N LEU A 510 25.12 -27.43 -6.41
CA LEU A 510 24.42 -28.03 -7.57
C LEU A 510 24.65 -29.54 -7.65
N ARG A 511 25.88 -30.04 -7.46
CA ARG A 511 26.19 -31.47 -7.59
C ARG A 511 25.61 -32.33 -6.49
N ASN A 512 25.58 -31.83 -5.25
CA ASN A 512 25.02 -32.57 -4.12
C ASN A 512 23.53 -32.28 -3.89
N GLY A 513 22.89 -31.48 -4.75
CA GLY A 513 21.44 -31.29 -4.74
C GLY A 513 20.89 -30.67 -3.46
N ARG A 514 21.65 -29.79 -2.80
CA ARG A 514 21.38 -29.28 -1.44
C ARG A 514 20.16 -28.34 -1.33
N TYR A 515 19.48 -28.04 -2.44
CA TYR A 515 18.26 -27.20 -2.48
C TYR A 515 17.04 -27.90 -1.90
N PHE A 516 16.97 -29.23 -1.97
CA PHE A 516 15.80 -29.98 -1.54
C PHE A 516 16.21 -31.33 -0.96
N THR A 517 16.14 -31.49 0.36
CA THR A 517 16.00 -32.81 0.98
C THR A 517 14.58 -33.35 0.73
N LEU A 518 14.25 -33.55 -0.55
CA LEU A 518 13.01 -34.18 -0.99
C LEU A 518 13.22 -35.69 -0.98
N ASN A 519 12.94 -36.30 0.18
CA ASN A 519 12.98 -37.73 0.53
C ASN A 519 14.27 -38.24 1.19
N GLY A 520 14.35 -38.08 2.51
CA GLY A 520 15.02 -39.03 3.40
C GLY A 520 14.02 -39.47 4.47
N GLN A 521 13.70 -40.76 4.52
CA GLN A 521 12.86 -41.35 5.55
C GLN A 521 13.47 -41.08 6.93
N GLY A 522 12.78 -40.30 7.77
CA GLY A 522 13.07 -40.19 9.20
C GLY A 522 13.13 -38.75 9.70
N ALA A 523 12.01 -38.31 10.28
CA ALA A 523 11.87 -37.34 11.40
C ALA A 523 10.83 -36.25 11.13
N GLY A 524 9.72 -36.34 11.88
CA GLY A 524 9.07 -35.20 12.52
C GLY A 524 8.17 -34.29 11.69
N LEU A 525 6.91 -34.17 12.13
CA LEU A 525 5.89 -33.21 11.67
C LEU A 525 6.28 -31.74 11.95
N ALA A 526 7.26 -31.18 11.26
CA ALA A 526 7.58 -29.74 11.31
C ALA A 526 7.55 -29.10 9.91
N SER A 527 6.69 -28.08 9.78
CA SER A 527 6.48 -27.11 8.69
C SER A 527 7.06 -27.39 7.30
N ARG A 528 6.17 -27.83 6.40
CA ARG A 528 6.41 -28.06 4.96
C ARG A 528 6.69 -26.77 4.14
N THR A 529 6.63 -25.57 4.74
CA THR A 529 6.85 -24.25 4.11
C THR A 529 8.22 -23.62 4.39
N ALA A 530 8.94 -24.10 5.41
CA ALA A 530 10.31 -23.64 5.71
C ALA A 530 11.41 -24.01 4.68
N PRO A 531 11.30 -25.06 3.83
CA PRO A 531 12.41 -25.44 2.96
C PRO A 531 12.53 -24.59 1.68
N ALA A 532 11.43 -24.04 1.15
CA ALA A 532 11.45 -23.31 -0.13
C ALA A 532 12.16 -21.95 -0.02
N GLY A 533 11.87 -21.17 1.03
CA GLY A 533 12.55 -19.90 1.28
C GLY A 533 14.05 -20.05 1.52
N ARG A 534 14.45 -21.07 2.31
CA ARG A 534 15.88 -21.38 2.52
C ARG A 534 16.58 -21.83 1.26
N ALA A 535 15.92 -22.65 0.44
CA ALA A 535 16.46 -23.06 -0.86
C ALA A 535 16.59 -21.88 -1.83
N ALA A 536 15.74 -20.86 -1.69
CA ALA A 536 15.84 -19.62 -2.46
C ALA A 536 16.98 -18.73 -1.96
N ASP A 537 17.19 -18.65 -0.65
CA ASP A 537 18.34 -17.96 -0.05
C ASP A 537 19.65 -18.60 -0.53
N LEU A 538 19.75 -19.94 -0.46
CA LEU A 538 20.88 -20.72 -0.96
C LEU A 538 21.13 -20.48 -2.45
N PHE A 539 20.08 -20.44 -3.27
CA PHE A 539 20.19 -20.11 -4.69
C PHE A 539 20.72 -18.68 -4.89
N GLY A 540 20.22 -17.72 -4.12
CA GLY A 540 20.56 -16.30 -4.22
C GLY A 540 22.02 -15.98 -3.92
N TRP A 541 22.65 -16.64 -2.94
CA TRP A 541 24.06 -16.37 -2.60
C TRP A 541 25.05 -17.37 -3.20
N ALA A 542 24.67 -18.63 -3.46
CA ALA A 542 25.59 -19.64 -3.97
C ALA A 542 25.60 -19.75 -5.51
N VAL A 543 24.45 -19.53 -6.17
CA VAL A 543 24.31 -19.82 -7.61
C VAL A 543 23.99 -18.62 -8.47
N ALA A 544 23.07 -17.75 -8.06
CA ALA A 544 22.73 -16.55 -8.81
C ALA A 544 23.96 -15.69 -9.22
N PRO A 545 25.03 -15.55 -8.40
CA PRO A 545 26.21 -14.78 -8.78
C PRO A 545 27.02 -15.37 -9.94
N VAL A 546 26.94 -16.68 -10.17
CA VAL A 546 27.71 -17.39 -11.22
C VAL A 546 26.82 -18.03 -12.29
N ALA A 547 25.50 -17.88 -12.19
CA ALA A 547 24.52 -18.50 -13.08
C ALA A 547 24.63 -18.05 -14.56
N GLY A 548 25.26 -16.89 -14.81
CA GLY A 548 25.56 -16.39 -16.15
C GLY A 548 26.80 -17.00 -16.81
N HIS A 549 27.63 -17.75 -16.07
CA HIS A 549 28.88 -18.32 -16.59
C HIS A 549 28.64 -19.66 -17.30
N GLU A 550 29.31 -19.86 -18.44
CA GLU A 550 29.14 -21.04 -19.30
C GLU A 550 29.39 -22.38 -18.57
N SER A 551 30.27 -22.39 -17.56
CA SER A 551 30.65 -23.59 -16.82
C SER A 551 29.52 -24.21 -16.00
N HIS A 552 28.54 -23.42 -15.53
CA HIS A 552 27.42 -23.90 -14.70
C HIS A 552 26.06 -23.82 -15.40
N LEU A 553 26.02 -23.25 -16.60
CA LEU A 553 24.79 -22.99 -17.34
C LEU A 553 23.94 -24.25 -17.54
N ARG A 554 24.57 -25.38 -17.88
CA ARG A 554 23.87 -26.67 -18.08
C ARG A 554 23.24 -27.20 -16.79
N GLU A 555 23.94 -27.07 -15.66
CA GLU A 555 23.48 -27.57 -14.35
C GLU A 555 22.35 -26.69 -13.80
N VAL A 556 22.46 -25.37 -13.95
CA VAL A 556 21.41 -24.40 -13.60
C VAL A 556 20.18 -24.57 -14.49
N GLN A 557 20.37 -24.82 -15.79
CA GLN A 557 19.31 -25.10 -16.75
C GLN A 557 18.50 -26.34 -16.37
N GLU A 558 19.17 -27.42 -15.98
CA GLU A 558 18.50 -28.65 -15.52
C GLU A 558 17.74 -28.44 -14.20
N LEU A 559 18.30 -27.66 -13.26
CA LEU A 559 17.62 -27.30 -12.02
C LEU A 559 16.33 -26.51 -12.31
N LEU A 560 16.43 -25.43 -13.09
CA LEU A 560 15.28 -24.59 -13.42
C LEU A 560 14.22 -25.33 -14.23
N HIS A 561 14.63 -26.21 -15.15
CA HIS A 561 13.71 -27.07 -15.90
C HIS A 561 12.88 -27.95 -14.95
N ARG A 562 13.55 -28.66 -14.03
CA ARG A 562 12.88 -29.52 -13.05
C ARG A 562 11.92 -28.73 -12.17
N MET A 563 12.34 -27.55 -11.71
CA MET A 563 11.52 -26.69 -10.84
C MET A 563 10.32 -26.08 -11.57
N CYS A 564 10.46 -25.69 -12.85
CA CYS A 564 9.36 -25.19 -13.66
C CYS A 564 8.30 -26.27 -13.94
N LEU A 565 8.71 -27.53 -14.05
CA LEU A 565 7.82 -28.67 -14.29
C LEU A 565 7.24 -29.29 -13.01
N ASP A 566 7.83 -29.05 -11.84
CA ASP A 566 7.28 -29.54 -10.56
C ASP A 566 5.97 -28.81 -10.24
N ARG A 567 4.92 -29.60 -9.97
CA ARG A 567 3.56 -29.11 -9.70
C ARG A 567 3.32 -28.75 -8.23
N ARG A 568 4.30 -28.99 -7.36
CA ARG A 568 4.17 -28.71 -5.93
C ARG A 568 4.22 -27.19 -5.65
N PRO A 569 3.43 -26.69 -4.68
CA PRO A 569 3.47 -25.27 -4.28
C PRO A 569 4.88 -24.81 -3.91
N ALA A 570 5.63 -25.62 -3.16
CA ALA A 570 7.00 -25.32 -2.74
C ALA A 570 7.97 -25.04 -3.91
N ALA A 571 7.76 -25.64 -5.09
CA ALA A 571 8.59 -25.36 -6.27
C ALA A 571 8.22 -24.03 -6.93
N SER A 572 6.94 -23.66 -6.86
CA SER A 572 6.44 -22.39 -7.38
C SER A 572 6.85 -21.23 -6.47
N ASP A 573 6.77 -21.42 -5.15
CA ASP A 573 7.26 -20.47 -4.14
C ASP A 573 8.77 -20.27 -4.26
N TRP A 574 9.54 -21.35 -4.46
CA TRP A 574 10.98 -21.26 -4.70
C TRP A 574 11.31 -20.50 -5.99
N LEU A 575 10.61 -20.75 -7.11
CA LEU A 575 10.83 -20.02 -8.36
C LEU A 575 10.53 -18.53 -8.19
N TRP A 576 9.48 -18.21 -7.44
CA TRP A 576 9.12 -16.84 -7.12
C TRP A 576 10.23 -16.15 -6.31
N ASP A 577 10.64 -16.77 -5.21
CA ASP A 577 11.63 -16.23 -4.28
C ASP A 577 13.08 -16.29 -4.81
N SER A 578 13.37 -17.06 -5.87
CA SER A 578 14.72 -17.20 -6.43
C SER A 578 14.93 -16.38 -7.71
N VAL A 579 13.88 -16.21 -8.52
CA VAL A 579 14.00 -15.65 -9.88
C VAL A 579 13.20 -14.37 -10.07
N ILE A 580 11.98 -14.29 -9.51
CA ILE A 580 11.04 -13.19 -9.78
C ILE A 580 11.17 -12.08 -8.74
N ALA A 581 11.23 -12.44 -7.47
CA ALA A 581 11.34 -11.52 -6.34
C ALA A 581 12.39 -12.00 -5.34
N PRO A 582 13.68 -12.06 -5.74
CA PRO A 582 14.73 -12.51 -4.86
C PRO A 582 14.89 -11.56 -3.67
N ARG A 583 15.09 -12.12 -2.48
CA ARG A 583 15.18 -11.37 -1.21
C ARG A 583 16.34 -10.38 -1.16
N ASN A 584 17.42 -10.68 -1.88
CA ASN A 584 18.57 -9.78 -2.05
C ASN A 584 18.29 -8.62 -3.04
N GLY A 585 17.08 -8.57 -3.64
CA GLY A 585 16.65 -7.53 -4.58
C GLY A 585 17.38 -7.52 -5.93
N ARG A 586 18.26 -8.49 -6.19
CA ARG A 586 19.06 -8.59 -7.42
C ARG A 586 18.60 -9.79 -8.24
N ALA A 587 18.02 -9.53 -9.41
CA ALA A 587 17.64 -10.59 -10.33
C ALA A 587 18.89 -11.39 -10.77
N PRO A 588 18.80 -12.73 -10.86
CA PRO A 588 19.90 -13.55 -11.37
C PRO A 588 20.25 -13.15 -12.81
N ASP A 589 21.54 -13.05 -13.11
CA ASP A 589 22.04 -12.71 -14.45
C ASP A 589 22.02 -13.94 -15.36
N PHE A 590 20.81 -14.36 -15.77
CA PHE A 590 20.65 -15.50 -16.68
C PHE A 590 20.81 -15.08 -18.14
N PRO A 591 21.48 -15.91 -18.96
CA PRO A 591 21.60 -15.65 -20.40
C PRO A 591 20.23 -15.76 -21.09
N PRO A 592 20.01 -15.06 -22.23
CA PRO A 592 18.73 -15.03 -22.92
C PRO A 592 18.15 -16.42 -23.26
N ALA A 593 19.02 -17.38 -23.58
CA ALA A 593 18.62 -18.76 -23.88
C ALA A 593 17.95 -19.45 -22.68
N LEU A 594 18.39 -19.14 -21.46
CA LEU A 594 17.85 -19.70 -20.23
C LEU A 594 16.49 -19.07 -19.89
N TRP A 595 16.35 -17.75 -20.06
CA TRP A 595 15.04 -17.07 -19.93
C TRP A 595 14.00 -17.61 -20.92
N GLN A 596 14.40 -17.83 -22.18
CA GLN A 596 13.51 -18.42 -23.19
C GLN A 596 13.08 -19.84 -22.86
N GLN A 597 13.92 -20.61 -22.16
CA GLN A 597 13.54 -21.93 -21.67
C GLN A 597 12.55 -21.84 -20.51
N ILE A 598 12.81 -21.02 -19.50
CA ILE A 598 11.90 -20.82 -18.36
C ILE A 598 10.51 -20.45 -18.87
N LEU A 599 10.43 -19.50 -19.81
CA LEU A 599 9.15 -19.09 -20.41
C LEU A 599 8.46 -20.24 -21.15
N ARG A 600 9.20 -21.03 -21.93
CA ARG A 600 8.63 -22.21 -22.62
C ARG A 600 8.12 -23.26 -21.64
N ASP A 601 8.86 -23.55 -20.58
CA ASP A 601 8.49 -24.55 -19.57
C ASP A 601 7.25 -24.10 -18.77
N VAL A 602 7.16 -22.82 -18.42
CA VAL A 602 5.98 -22.23 -17.75
C VAL A 602 4.74 -22.25 -18.66
N ILE A 603 4.89 -21.89 -19.94
CA ILE A 603 3.79 -21.96 -20.92
C ILE A 603 3.31 -23.41 -21.08
N ARG A 604 4.24 -24.36 -21.23
CA ARG A 604 3.94 -25.79 -21.36
C ARG A 604 3.23 -26.35 -20.13
N ARG A 605 3.60 -25.91 -18.92
CA ARG A 605 2.90 -26.26 -17.68
C ARG A 605 1.43 -25.84 -17.72
N ARG A 606 1.13 -24.66 -18.26
CA ARG A 606 -0.23 -24.11 -18.41
C ARG A 606 -1.05 -24.82 -19.49
N GLU A 607 -0.43 -25.23 -20.59
CA GLU A 607 -1.10 -25.96 -21.68
C GLU A 607 -1.44 -27.41 -21.31
N THR A 608 -0.70 -28.01 -20.38
CA THR A 608 -0.94 -29.38 -19.90
C THR A 608 -1.96 -29.42 -18.73
N GLU A 609 -2.57 -28.28 -18.41
CA GLU A 609 -3.65 -28.15 -17.43
C GLU A 609 -4.97 -28.57 -18.10
N PRO A 610 -5.63 -29.67 -17.68
CA PRO A 610 -6.90 -30.06 -18.28
C PRO A 610 -7.93 -28.95 -18.05
N PRO A 611 -8.74 -28.58 -19.05
CA PRO A 611 -9.75 -27.55 -18.88
C PRO A 611 -10.72 -27.97 -17.77
N ALA A 612 -10.91 -27.09 -16.78
CA ALA A 612 -11.92 -27.27 -15.77
C ALA A 612 -13.28 -27.48 -16.46
N ALA A 613 -13.91 -28.63 -16.21
CA ALA A 613 -15.17 -28.99 -16.85
C ALA A 613 -16.24 -27.90 -16.60
N PRO A 614 -17.06 -27.56 -17.62
CA PRO A 614 -18.15 -26.62 -17.44
C PRO A 614 -19.13 -27.16 -16.41
N ARG A 615 -19.46 -26.33 -15.40
CA ARG A 615 -20.51 -26.64 -14.42
C ARG A 615 -21.85 -26.79 -15.15
N PRO A 616 -22.62 -27.86 -14.93
CA PRO A 616 -23.95 -27.97 -15.51
C PRO A 616 -24.87 -26.91 -14.91
N VAL A 617 -25.56 -26.19 -15.80
CA VAL A 617 -26.68 -25.30 -15.50
C VAL A 617 -27.74 -26.13 -14.76
N HIS A 618 -27.95 -25.88 -13.48
CA HIS A 618 -29.09 -26.45 -12.76
C HIS A 618 -30.34 -25.68 -13.17
N ALA A 619 -31.22 -26.41 -13.85
CA ALA A 619 -32.58 -26.01 -14.14
C ALA A 619 -33.39 -25.84 -12.85
N ASP A 620 -34.31 -24.88 -12.87
CA ASP A 620 -35.32 -24.66 -11.85
C ASP A 620 -36.05 -25.97 -11.47
N PRO A 621 -36.29 -26.24 -10.18
CA PRO A 621 -37.20 -27.29 -9.79
C PRO A 621 -38.65 -26.82 -9.94
N ALA A 622 -39.39 -27.46 -10.84
CA ALA A 622 -40.84 -27.34 -10.95
C ALA A 622 -41.55 -27.90 -9.70
N PRO A 623 -42.76 -27.41 -9.37
CA PRO A 623 -43.39 -27.60 -8.06
C PRO A 623 -44.11 -28.95 -7.97
N ILE A 624 -43.87 -29.69 -6.88
CA ILE A 624 -44.69 -30.86 -6.50
C ILE A 624 -45.74 -30.40 -5.50
N ALA A 625 -47.00 -30.51 -5.91
CA ALA A 625 -48.21 -30.25 -5.11
C ALA A 625 -48.56 -31.48 -4.22
N PRO A 626 -49.50 -31.34 -3.26
CA PRO A 626 -49.40 -31.95 -1.93
C PRO A 626 -50.14 -33.28 -1.77
N SER A 627 -49.65 -34.10 -0.85
CA SER A 627 -50.40 -35.20 -0.24
C SER A 627 -50.19 -35.18 1.28
N GLY A 628 -51.23 -34.84 2.04
CA GLY A 628 -51.41 -35.28 3.43
C GLY A 628 -52.43 -36.44 3.50
N PRO A 629 -52.95 -36.85 4.67
CA PRO A 629 -52.58 -36.50 6.05
C PRO A 629 -52.49 -37.74 7.00
N LEU A 630 -52.26 -37.44 8.30
CA LEU A 630 -52.51 -38.19 9.55
C LEU A 630 -51.35 -38.83 10.35
N ALA A 631 -51.28 -38.33 11.60
CA ALA A 631 -51.03 -39.02 12.88
C ALA A 631 -49.59 -39.51 13.15
N THR A 632 -48.96 -39.35 14.31
CA THR A 632 -49.42 -39.05 15.68
C THR A 632 -48.16 -38.65 16.48
N ALA A 633 -48.30 -37.72 17.43
CA ALA A 633 -47.27 -37.44 18.44
C ALA A 633 -47.08 -38.65 19.38
N PRO A 634 -45.89 -38.76 20.03
CA PRO A 634 -45.90 -38.56 21.47
C PRO A 634 -44.77 -37.67 22.00
N GLU A 635 -45.10 -37.02 23.13
CA GLU A 635 -44.28 -36.16 23.99
C GLU A 635 -43.36 -37.00 24.93
N PRO A 636 -42.53 -36.40 25.83
CA PRO A 636 -41.09 -36.61 25.90
C PRO A 636 -40.63 -37.43 27.13
N PRO A 637 -39.31 -37.65 27.28
CA PRO A 637 -38.72 -37.65 28.63
C PRO A 637 -37.63 -36.59 28.79
N ALA A 638 -37.58 -36.05 30.01
CA ALA A 638 -36.70 -34.99 30.47
C ALA A 638 -35.22 -35.41 30.67
N PHE A 639 -34.35 -34.40 30.50
CA PHE A 639 -32.95 -34.15 30.91
C PHE A 639 -32.32 -35.02 32.04
N PRO A 640 -30.97 -35.19 32.16
CA PRO A 640 -29.94 -34.16 31.90
C PRO A 640 -28.57 -34.65 31.33
N SER A 641 -27.63 -33.70 31.18
CA SER A 641 -26.17 -33.88 31.17
C SER A 641 -25.50 -34.64 30.02
N ARG A 642 -25.16 -33.91 28.95
CA ARG A 642 -23.86 -34.00 28.24
C ARG A 642 -23.44 -32.62 27.69
N PHE A 643 -23.26 -31.67 28.60
CA PHE A 643 -22.33 -30.56 28.42
C PHE A 643 -21.01 -31.02 29.05
N GLY A 644 -20.05 -31.41 28.23
CA GLY A 644 -18.73 -31.85 28.72
C GLY A 644 -18.15 -33.03 27.96
N GLU A 645 -18.08 -32.96 26.63
CA GLU A 645 -17.19 -33.81 25.82
C GLU A 645 -17.18 -33.34 24.35
N LEU A 646 -16.77 -32.09 24.13
CA LEU A 646 -16.21 -31.61 22.86
C LEU A 646 -15.16 -30.50 23.06
N THR A 647 -14.76 -30.29 24.31
CA THR A 647 -13.51 -29.63 24.71
C THR A 647 -12.46 -30.71 24.96
N ASN A 648 -11.86 -31.24 23.90
CA ASN A 648 -10.53 -31.87 23.95
C ASN A 648 -9.99 -32.06 22.53
N ASN A 649 -9.51 -30.95 21.96
CA ASN A 649 -8.43 -30.95 20.99
C ASN A 649 -7.61 -29.67 21.19
N PRO A 650 -6.67 -29.63 22.15
CA PRO A 650 -5.82 -28.46 22.38
C PRO A 650 -4.59 -28.52 21.44
N GLY A 651 -4.84 -28.58 20.13
CA GLY A 651 -3.79 -28.77 19.11
C GLY A 651 -3.63 -27.64 18.09
N CYS A 652 -4.65 -26.80 17.88
CA CYS A 652 -4.62 -25.82 16.77
C CYS A 652 -4.64 -24.34 17.18
N VAL A 653 -4.81 -24.00 18.46
CA VAL A 653 -4.95 -22.59 18.88
C VAL A 653 -3.69 -22.02 19.54
N VAL A 654 -2.78 -22.86 20.04
CA VAL A 654 -1.52 -22.38 20.66
C VAL A 654 -0.44 -22.08 19.60
N GLY A 655 -0.50 -22.71 18.42
CA GLY A 655 0.46 -22.48 17.32
C GLY A 655 0.32 -21.10 16.64
N ALA A 656 -0.90 -20.60 16.48
CA ALA A 656 -1.12 -19.28 15.86
C ALA A 656 -0.69 -18.13 16.80
N PHE A 657 -0.88 -18.28 18.11
CA PHE A 657 -0.54 -17.25 19.08
C PHE A 657 0.97 -17.13 19.33
N LEU A 658 1.72 -18.24 19.30
CA LEU A 658 3.18 -18.20 19.43
C LEU A 658 3.89 -17.63 18.19
N VAL A 659 3.36 -17.87 16.98
CA VAL A 659 3.92 -17.29 15.74
C VAL A 659 3.72 -15.77 15.70
N VAL A 660 2.56 -15.28 16.14
CA VAL A 660 2.30 -13.84 16.24
C VAL A 660 3.21 -13.17 17.28
N ILE A 661 3.44 -13.80 18.44
CA ILE A 661 4.34 -13.28 19.48
C ILE A 661 5.82 -13.29 19.01
N VAL A 662 6.27 -14.33 18.30
CA VAL A 662 7.64 -14.39 17.76
C VAL A 662 7.86 -13.37 16.64
N VAL A 663 6.85 -13.13 15.79
CA VAL A 663 6.90 -12.08 14.75
C VAL A 663 6.88 -10.68 15.37
N LEU A 664 6.12 -10.45 16.44
CA LEU A 664 6.12 -9.19 17.19
C LEU A 664 7.46 -8.94 17.89
N ILE A 665 8.07 -9.96 18.50
CA ILE A 665 9.39 -9.84 19.14
C ILE A 665 10.48 -9.62 18.10
N ALA A 666 10.42 -10.29 16.93
CA ALA A 666 11.36 -10.06 15.84
C ALA A 666 11.25 -8.66 15.24
N LEU A 667 10.02 -8.12 15.11
CA LEU A 667 9.81 -6.73 14.65
C LEU A 667 10.30 -5.70 15.68
N VAL A 668 10.14 -5.93 16.99
CA VAL A 668 10.64 -5.02 18.02
C VAL A 668 12.18 -5.01 18.08
N VAL A 669 12.85 -6.15 17.84
CA VAL A 669 14.32 -6.24 17.86
C VAL A 669 14.99 -5.71 16.58
N ILE A 670 14.26 -5.57 15.48
CA ILE A 670 14.76 -4.97 14.23
C ILE A 670 14.63 -3.43 14.24
N PHE A 671 13.77 -2.87 15.10
CA PHE A 671 13.47 -1.43 15.17
C PHE A 671 13.96 -0.73 16.46
N VAL A 672 14.68 -1.43 17.35
CA VAL A 672 15.54 -0.86 18.41
C VAL A 672 16.98 -1.10 18.02
#